data_AF-A0A8J6IPL0-F1
#
_entry.id   AF-A0A8J6IPL0-F1
#
_cell.length_a   1.000
_cell.length_b   1.000
_cell.length_c   1.000
_cell.angle_alpha   90.00
_cell.angle_beta   90.00
_cell.angle_gamma   90.00
#
_symmetry.space_group_name_H-M   'P 1'
#
loop_
_entity.id
_entity.type
_entity.pdbx_description
1 polymer ?
#
loop_
_entity_poly.entity_id
_entity_poly.type
_entity_poly.pdbx_seq_one_letter_code
_entity_poly.pdbx_strand_id
1 'polypeptide(L)'
;MIKTDNLPKRPDSPLHVGERAIQAHLGVEQDMDQLARRIIRSYMPQQHRDFYQQLPFIVLGGIDDNQDIWASLRFGKPGFITTPNDKTILIKHHALMGDPLENALQTDRPVGMLGIELHTRRRNRLTTRLISKNDTHISLQVDQSFGNCPQYIQLRDYEFVRDPAVSTTNNDVVHFNQFSDEDFQHISSADTFFVASVAPVSDNQITQGADVSHRGGRAGFVKVDGNTLLIPDYAGNNLYNTLGNFLLNPKAGLCFPDFNTGDLLLLTGSVEILWEKDPLISAFKGAERAWKFTLNKGVRLKNSMPLRWEFRQYSPNSLLAGDWQRATELLKQQQNKQGQRAFQITKIAQETPDIRSYYLTPNDGLGLPNYHPGQYLSVEITSPMYKKTRRTYTLSSTPHDPYLRITVKAKSGGASGWLHQNWHIGQTINALIPSGKFYLPAEQQQPLILLAAGVGITPMISMFKQVFTENFRLRTTRLVTLFYAARSEQDLAFHQELTELAEASNGALRYLPFVSQSNANPANNITAGMRIDADIFRQVLHQDNYQAYLCGPADFMQHMYDSLREVGVSDSQIHAESFGPSSLKRDNSTAPPGETNESDEAEVADIEFIESSKTLHWNKGDATLLEIAENSGLSPDFSCRSGSCGRCATRITQGKVHYRTAISARVEDDQVLLCCAVPAKDTQTIKLAL
;
A
#
# COMPACT_ATOMS: atom_id res chain seq x y z
N MET A 1 9.93 -22.75 3.56
CA MET A 1 10.31 -22.96 2.15
C MET A 1 9.12 -23.49 1.39
N ILE A 2 8.83 -22.92 0.22
CA ILE A 2 7.81 -23.44 -0.71
C ILE A 2 8.37 -24.73 -1.30
N LYS A 3 7.60 -25.82 -1.25
CA LYS A 3 8.01 -27.13 -1.80
C LYS A 3 7.53 -27.24 -3.25
N THR A 4 8.41 -27.69 -4.14
CA THR A 4 8.11 -27.94 -5.56
C THR A 4 7.65 -29.38 -5.83
N ASP A 5 7.98 -30.31 -4.94
CA ASP A 5 7.95 -31.75 -5.24
C ASP A 5 6.56 -32.40 -5.13
N ASN A 6 5.59 -31.68 -4.54
CA ASN A 6 4.23 -32.17 -4.29
C ASN A 6 3.19 -31.59 -5.26
N LEU A 7 3.60 -30.83 -6.28
CA LEU A 7 2.65 -30.25 -7.23
C LEU A 7 2.20 -31.29 -8.26
N PRO A 8 0.90 -31.36 -8.60
CA PRO A 8 0.43 -32.24 -9.66
C PRO A 8 1.11 -31.89 -10.98
N LYS A 9 1.52 -32.90 -11.76
CA LYS A 9 2.10 -32.68 -13.09
C LYS A 9 1.04 -32.07 -14.02
N ARG A 10 1.40 -31.01 -14.73
CA ARG A 10 0.56 -30.37 -15.77
C ARG A 10 1.39 -30.22 -17.06
N PRO A 11 1.49 -31.28 -17.88
CA PRO A 11 2.38 -31.30 -19.03
C PRO A 11 2.03 -30.23 -20.08
N ASP A 12 0.76 -29.84 -20.18
CA ASP A 12 0.29 -28.84 -21.15
C ASP A 12 0.36 -27.39 -20.62
N SER A 13 0.81 -27.17 -19.39
CA SER A 13 0.91 -25.80 -18.85
C SER A 13 2.11 -25.09 -19.48
N PRO A 14 1.96 -23.82 -19.91
CA PRO A 14 3.10 -23.02 -20.34
C PRO A 14 3.97 -22.54 -19.16
N LEU A 15 3.51 -22.75 -17.92
CA LEU A 15 4.19 -22.36 -16.69
C LEU A 15 5.04 -23.52 -16.14
N HIS A 16 6.25 -23.21 -15.69
CA HIS A 16 7.11 -24.23 -15.10
C HIS A 16 6.83 -24.42 -13.60
N VAL A 17 7.40 -25.48 -13.02
CA VAL A 17 7.12 -25.92 -11.65
C VAL A 17 7.40 -24.85 -10.57
N GLY A 18 8.40 -23.99 -10.79
CA GLY A 18 8.76 -22.94 -9.84
C GLY A 18 7.69 -21.84 -9.76
N GLU A 19 7.19 -21.37 -10.90
CA GLU A 19 6.10 -20.39 -10.97
C GLU A 19 4.83 -20.95 -10.32
N ARG A 20 4.47 -22.18 -10.68
CA ARG A 20 3.29 -22.87 -10.15
C ARG A 20 3.36 -23.06 -8.65
N ALA A 21 4.55 -23.34 -8.09
CA ALA A 21 4.73 -23.48 -6.66
C ALA A 21 4.42 -22.19 -5.89
N ILE A 22 4.85 -21.05 -6.42
CA ILE A 22 4.56 -19.73 -5.84
C ILE A 22 3.07 -19.43 -5.98
N GLN A 23 2.49 -19.67 -7.15
CA GLN A 23 1.06 -19.41 -7.39
C GLN A 23 0.16 -20.29 -6.51
N ALA A 24 0.55 -21.55 -6.27
CA ALA A 24 -0.16 -22.45 -5.37
C ALA A 24 -0.06 -21.97 -3.90
N HIS A 25 1.12 -21.50 -3.49
CA HIS A 25 1.32 -20.91 -2.16
C HIS A 25 0.42 -19.69 -1.93
N LEU A 26 0.19 -18.90 -2.99
CA LEU A 26 -0.67 -17.71 -2.96
C LEU A 26 -2.14 -18.00 -3.29
N GLY A 27 -2.51 -19.26 -3.56
CA GLY A 27 -3.90 -19.65 -3.86
C GLY A 27 -4.41 -19.22 -5.25
N VAL A 28 -3.54 -18.86 -6.18
CA VAL A 28 -3.90 -18.33 -7.53
C VAL A 28 -3.48 -19.24 -8.69
N GLU A 29 -2.95 -20.44 -8.43
CA GLU A 29 -2.41 -21.35 -9.47
C GLU A 29 -3.39 -21.66 -10.61
N GLN A 30 -4.66 -21.92 -10.28
CA GLN A 30 -5.65 -22.32 -11.30
C GLN A 30 -5.97 -21.17 -12.27
N ASP A 31 -6.23 -19.98 -11.73
CA ASP A 31 -6.51 -18.78 -12.52
C ASP A 31 -5.32 -18.40 -13.39
N MET A 32 -4.11 -18.50 -12.82
CA MET A 32 -2.88 -18.21 -13.53
C MET A 32 -2.58 -19.20 -14.66
N ASP A 33 -2.83 -20.49 -14.48
CA ASP A 33 -2.68 -21.48 -15.56
C ASP A 33 -3.64 -21.18 -16.73
N GLN A 34 -4.90 -20.86 -16.44
CA GLN A 34 -5.88 -20.49 -17.47
C GLN A 34 -5.49 -19.19 -18.19
N LEU A 35 -4.96 -18.20 -17.47
CA LEU A 35 -4.48 -16.95 -18.06
C LEU A 35 -3.24 -17.20 -18.93
N ALA A 36 -2.26 -17.94 -18.41
CA ALA A 36 -1.00 -18.22 -19.09
C ALA A 36 -1.23 -18.94 -20.43
N ARG A 37 -2.14 -19.92 -20.50
CA ARG A 37 -2.53 -20.60 -21.75
C ARG A 37 -3.09 -19.67 -22.82
N ARG A 38 -3.66 -18.53 -22.43
CA ARG A 38 -4.24 -17.53 -23.36
C ARG A 38 -3.21 -16.52 -23.84
N ILE A 39 -2.24 -16.16 -22.98
CA ILE A 39 -1.33 -15.04 -23.25
C ILE A 39 0.08 -15.47 -23.68
N ILE A 40 0.55 -16.64 -23.22
CA ILE A 40 1.87 -17.19 -23.56
C ILE A 40 1.74 -18.01 -24.84
N ARG A 41 2.53 -17.65 -25.85
CA ARG A 41 2.48 -18.27 -27.19
C ARG A 41 3.85 -18.82 -27.54
N SER A 42 3.90 -19.92 -28.29
CA SER A 42 5.13 -20.49 -28.86
C SER A 42 5.59 -19.81 -30.17
N TYR A 43 5.03 -18.63 -30.45
CA TYR A 43 5.34 -17.79 -31.61
C TYR A 43 5.08 -16.33 -31.25
N MET A 44 5.65 -15.42 -32.03
CA MET A 44 5.46 -13.99 -31.91
C MET A 44 4.29 -13.54 -32.79
N PRO A 45 3.20 -12.99 -32.22
CA PRO A 45 2.20 -12.28 -32.99
C PRO A 45 2.83 -11.14 -33.80
N GLN A 46 2.19 -10.73 -34.90
CA GLN A 46 2.69 -9.64 -35.75
C GLN A 46 3.01 -8.37 -34.95
N GLN A 47 2.15 -8.01 -33.99
CA GLN A 47 2.35 -6.86 -33.11
C GLN A 47 3.63 -6.94 -32.25
N HIS A 48 4.08 -8.15 -31.88
CA HIS A 48 5.36 -8.35 -31.19
C HIS A 48 6.53 -8.23 -32.16
N ARG A 49 6.40 -8.80 -33.36
CA ARG A 49 7.41 -8.71 -34.42
C ARG A 49 7.71 -7.26 -34.78
N ASP A 50 6.67 -6.46 -35.03
CA ASP A 50 6.79 -5.04 -35.35
C ASP A 50 7.44 -4.26 -34.19
N PHE A 51 7.04 -4.58 -32.95
CA PHE A 51 7.64 -3.99 -31.76
C PHE A 51 9.14 -4.26 -31.65
N TYR A 52 9.61 -5.50 -31.82
CA TYR A 52 11.03 -5.78 -31.72
C TYR A 52 11.85 -5.07 -32.80
N GLN A 53 11.31 -4.91 -34.02
CA GLN A 53 12.01 -4.23 -35.11
C GLN A 53 12.20 -2.73 -34.85
N GLN A 54 11.33 -2.10 -34.07
CA GLN A 54 11.39 -0.66 -33.80
C GLN A 54 12.36 -0.29 -32.65
N LEU A 55 12.81 -1.26 -31.86
CA LEU A 55 13.58 -0.98 -30.66
C LEU A 55 14.99 -0.44 -30.99
N PRO A 56 15.53 0.46 -30.16
CA PRO A 56 16.92 0.93 -30.26
C PRO A 56 17.90 0.07 -29.42
N PHE A 57 17.36 -0.79 -28.54
CA PHE A 57 18.13 -1.74 -27.75
C PHE A 57 17.28 -2.94 -27.33
N ILE A 58 17.94 -3.99 -26.88
CA ILE A 58 17.32 -5.17 -26.28
C ILE A 58 18.12 -5.61 -25.06
N VAL A 59 17.46 -6.23 -24.08
CA VAL A 59 18.13 -6.89 -22.96
C VAL A 59 18.15 -8.39 -23.18
N LEU A 60 19.33 -8.98 -23.05
CA LEU A 60 19.57 -10.41 -23.16
C LEU A 60 20.11 -10.95 -21.83
N GLY A 61 19.85 -12.22 -21.56
CA GLY A 61 20.35 -12.89 -20.37
C GLY A 61 20.54 -14.39 -20.60
N GLY A 62 21.56 -14.95 -19.98
CA GLY A 62 21.96 -16.35 -20.18
C GLY A 62 22.89 -16.85 -19.08
N ILE A 63 23.23 -18.13 -19.17
CA ILE A 63 24.11 -18.83 -18.23
C ILE A 63 25.39 -19.33 -18.93
N ASP A 64 26.54 -19.05 -18.33
CA ASP A 64 27.84 -19.49 -18.84
C ASP A 64 28.26 -20.87 -18.32
N ASP A 65 29.44 -21.33 -18.75
CA ASP A 65 30.00 -22.63 -18.35
C ASP A 65 30.34 -22.73 -16.86
N ASN A 66 30.60 -21.60 -16.21
CA ASN A 66 30.84 -21.52 -14.78
C ASN A 66 29.53 -21.51 -13.97
N GLN A 67 28.38 -21.64 -14.64
CA GLN A 67 27.06 -21.49 -14.05
C GLN A 67 26.83 -20.08 -13.48
N ASP A 68 27.54 -19.07 -13.99
CA ASP A 68 27.25 -17.66 -13.71
C ASP A 68 26.16 -17.18 -14.67
N ILE A 69 25.22 -16.42 -14.14
CA ILE A 69 24.11 -15.86 -14.91
C ILE A 69 24.43 -14.40 -15.17
N TRP A 70 24.30 -13.97 -16.42
CA TRP A 70 24.58 -12.60 -16.83
C TRP A 70 23.36 -11.99 -17.54
N ALA A 71 23.17 -10.69 -17.34
CA ALA A 71 22.23 -9.87 -18.09
C ALA A 71 23.01 -8.71 -18.72
N SER A 72 22.73 -8.35 -19.97
CA SER A 72 23.36 -7.19 -20.63
C SER A 72 22.50 -6.67 -21.78
N LEU A 73 22.87 -5.50 -22.33
CA LEU A 73 22.14 -4.81 -23.38
C LEU A 73 22.84 -4.99 -24.74
N ARG A 74 22.06 -5.08 -25.82
CA ARG A 74 22.52 -4.94 -27.20
C ARG A 74 21.84 -3.73 -27.83
N PHE A 75 22.59 -2.99 -28.64
CA PHE A 75 22.16 -1.71 -29.19
C PHE A 75 22.17 -1.73 -30.72
N GLY A 76 21.27 -0.98 -31.33
CA GLY A 76 21.25 -0.79 -32.77
C GLY A 76 20.18 0.21 -33.19
N LYS A 77 20.33 0.79 -34.39
CA LYS A 77 19.26 1.62 -34.96
C LYS A 77 18.04 0.74 -35.27
N PRO A 78 16.81 1.27 -35.23
CA PRO A 78 15.60 0.51 -35.61
C PRO A 78 15.82 -0.28 -36.91
N GLY A 79 15.40 -1.55 -36.90
CA GLY A 79 15.70 -2.54 -37.93
C GLY A 79 16.97 -3.38 -37.67
N PHE A 80 17.71 -3.15 -36.57
CA PHE A 80 18.81 -4.03 -36.18
C PHE A 80 18.33 -5.40 -35.69
N ILE A 81 17.10 -5.46 -35.19
CA ILE A 81 16.38 -6.71 -34.92
C ILE A 81 15.41 -6.94 -36.09
N THR A 82 15.40 -8.16 -36.62
CA THR A 82 14.46 -8.58 -37.66
C THR A 82 13.85 -9.93 -37.27
N THR A 83 12.67 -10.22 -37.81
CA THR A 83 11.94 -11.47 -37.53
C THR A 83 11.60 -12.17 -38.84
N PRO A 84 12.47 -13.05 -39.38
CA PRO A 84 12.24 -13.70 -40.67
C PRO A 84 10.90 -14.45 -40.75
N ASN A 85 10.47 -15.03 -39.63
CA ASN A 85 9.17 -15.64 -39.43
C ASN A 85 8.67 -15.33 -38.00
N ASP A 86 7.60 -15.96 -37.56
CA ASP A 86 6.99 -15.77 -36.24
C ASP A 86 7.73 -16.50 -35.10
N LYS A 87 8.72 -17.35 -35.40
CA LYS A 87 9.47 -18.17 -34.44
C LYS A 87 10.97 -17.90 -34.43
N THR A 88 11.45 -16.96 -35.23
CA THR A 88 12.88 -16.66 -35.34
C THR A 88 13.13 -15.17 -35.22
N ILE A 89 14.12 -14.82 -34.41
CA ILE A 89 14.67 -13.47 -34.31
C ILE A 89 16.10 -13.48 -34.81
N LEU A 90 16.44 -12.50 -35.64
CA LEU A 90 17.80 -12.15 -36.01
C LEU A 90 18.16 -10.79 -35.42
N ILE A 91 19.28 -10.72 -34.71
CA ILE A 91 19.82 -9.49 -34.12
C ILE A 91 21.15 -9.22 -34.80
N LYS A 92 21.31 -8.04 -35.42
CA LYS A 92 22.63 -7.53 -35.80
C LYS A 92 23.45 -7.34 -34.53
N HIS A 93 24.47 -8.17 -34.38
CA HIS A 93 25.25 -8.34 -33.18
C HIS A 93 26.52 -7.52 -33.25
N HIS A 94 26.75 -6.71 -32.23
CA HIS A 94 28.03 -6.07 -31.94
C HIS A 94 28.30 -6.31 -30.46
N ALA A 95 29.26 -7.20 -30.18
CA ALA A 95 29.65 -7.52 -28.81
C ALA A 95 30.24 -6.27 -28.14
N LEU A 96 29.77 -5.97 -26.92
CA LEU A 96 30.42 -4.97 -26.08
C LEU A 96 31.73 -5.57 -25.55
N MET A 97 32.84 -4.87 -25.77
CA MET A 97 34.14 -5.34 -25.29
C MET A 97 34.12 -5.49 -23.76
N GLY A 98 34.51 -6.68 -23.28
CA GLY A 98 34.52 -7.02 -21.86
C GLY A 98 33.19 -7.49 -21.28
N ASP A 99 32.11 -7.58 -22.08
CA ASP A 99 30.81 -8.05 -21.61
C ASP A 99 30.80 -9.58 -21.39
N PRO A 100 30.65 -10.04 -20.13
CA PRO A 100 30.67 -11.47 -19.81
C PRO A 100 29.48 -12.25 -20.40
N LEU A 101 28.39 -11.58 -20.81
CA LEU A 101 27.26 -12.24 -21.47
C LEU A 101 27.69 -12.96 -22.75
N GLU A 102 28.76 -12.50 -23.42
CA GLU A 102 29.27 -13.16 -24.62
C GLU A 102 29.63 -14.64 -24.41
N ASN A 103 30.07 -15.00 -23.21
CA ASN A 103 30.42 -16.38 -22.82
C ASN A 103 29.18 -17.25 -22.57
N ALA A 104 28.05 -16.63 -22.23
CA ALA A 104 26.78 -17.32 -21.99
C ALA A 104 25.99 -17.57 -23.30
N LEU A 105 26.25 -16.79 -24.35
CA LEU A 105 25.60 -16.93 -25.65
C LEU A 105 26.24 -18.04 -26.49
N GLN A 106 25.93 -19.30 -26.15
CA GLN A 106 26.34 -20.49 -26.88
C GLN A 106 25.15 -21.22 -27.52
N THR A 107 25.39 -21.89 -28.65
CA THR A 107 24.36 -22.61 -29.42
C THR A 107 23.60 -23.61 -28.54
N ASP A 108 22.30 -23.74 -28.79
CA ASP A 108 21.32 -24.56 -28.07
C ASP A 108 21.07 -24.19 -26.60
N ARG A 109 21.71 -23.13 -26.09
CA ARG A 109 21.42 -22.64 -24.73
C ARG A 109 20.18 -21.75 -24.68
N PRO A 110 19.43 -21.79 -23.57
CA PRO A 110 18.34 -20.87 -23.34
C PRO A 110 18.87 -19.44 -23.14
N VAL A 111 18.23 -18.48 -23.80
CA VAL A 111 18.49 -17.05 -23.72
C VAL A 111 17.18 -16.33 -23.40
N GLY A 112 17.17 -15.60 -22.30
CA GLY A 112 16.06 -14.72 -21.94
C GLY A 112 16.20 -13.42 -22.72
N MET A 113 15.09 -12.90 -23.23
CA MET A 113 15.09 -11.67 -24.02
C MET A 113 13.94 -10.76 -23.62
N LEU A 114 14.25 -9.50 -23.35
CA LEU A 114 13.28 -8.46 -23.00
C LEU A 114 13.37 -7.30 -23.99
N GLY A 115 12.28 -7.10 -24.74
CA GLY A 115 12.04 -5.89 -25.51
C GLY A 115 11.32 -4.88 -24.65
N ILE A 116 11.89 -3.69 -24.52
CA ILE A 116 11.33 -2.64 -23.68
C ILE A 116 11.51 -1.28 -24.35
N GLU A 117 10.43 -0.50 -24.34
CA GLU A 117 10.34 0.85 -24.88
C GLU A 117 9.98 1.79 -23.74
N LEU A 118 10.97 2.55 -23.27
CA LEU A 118 10.86 3.35 -22.05
C LEU A 118 9.94 4.57 -22.24
N HIS A 119 9.91 5.19 -23.43
CA HIS A 119 9.11 6.39 -23.71
C HIS A 119 7.61 6.13 -23.88
N THR A 120 7.17 4.89 -24.10
CA THR A 120 5.75 4.50 -24.12
C THR A 120 5.38 3.55 -22.98
N ARG A 121 6.35 3.13 -22.16
CA ARG A 121 6.21 2.08 -21.15
C ARG A 121 5.67 0.78 -21.75
N ARG A 122 6.18 0.35 -22.90
CA ARG A 122 5.79 -0.93 -23.51
C ARG A 122 6.88 -1.97 -23.28
N ARG A 123 6.51 -3.20 -22.95
CA ARG A 123 7.46 -4.32 -22.92
C ARG A 123 6.85 -5.63 -23.37
N ASN A 124 7.64 -6.38 -24.13
CA ASN A 124 7.37 -7.75 -24.53
C ASN A 124 8.55 -8.63 -24.12
N ARG A 125 8.23 -9.86 -23.79
CA ARG A 125 9.22 -10.82 -23.33
C ARG A 125 9.24 -12.04 -24.23
N LEU A 126 10.44 -12.60 -24.39
CA LEU A 126 10.67 -13.89 -25.00
C LEU A 126 11.54 -14.78 -24.10
N THR A 127 11.23 -16.07 -24.13
CA THR A 127 12.19 -17.12 -23.82
C THR A 127 12.61 -17.73 -25.15
N THR A 128 13.91 -17.81 -25.38
CA THR A 128 14.49 -18.19 -26.66
C THR A 128 15.63 -19.18 -26.50
N ARG A 129 16.07 -19.78 -27.60
CA ARG A 129 17.31 -20.57 -27.68
C ARG A 129 18.21 -20.07 -28.80
N LEU A 130 19.51 -20.08 -28.56
CA LEU A 130 20.49 -19.65 -29.56
C LEU A 130 20.63 -20.70 -30.67
N ILE A 131 20.29 -20.34 -31.91
CA ILE A 131 20.47 -21.20 -33.09
C ILE A 131 21.90 -21.06 -33.61
N SER A 132 22.36 -19.82 -33.74
CA SER A 132 23.70 -19.52 -34.25
C SER A 132 24.15 -18.14 -33.81
N LYS A 133 25.45 -17.99 -33.60
CA LYS A 133 26.11 -16.71 -33.32
C LYS A 133 27.34 -16.59 -34.21
N ASN A 134 27.51 -15.44 -34.83
CA ASN A 134 28.76 -15.01 -35.44
C ASN A 134 29.04 -13.56 -35.03
N ASP A 135 30.14 -12.98 -35.51
CA ASP A 135 30.59 -11.63 -35.11
C ASP A 135 29.62 -10.51 -35.48
N THR A 136 28.67 -10.77 -36.39
CA THR A 136 27.76 -9.75 -36.94
C THR A 136 26.28 -10.04 -36.67
N HIS A 137 25.92 -11.28 -36.35
CA HIS A 137 24.53 -11.70 -36.19
C HIS A 137 24.37 -12.78 -35.11
N ILE A 138 23.28 -12.64 -34.36
CA ILE A 138 22.72 -13.64 -33.46
C ILE A 138 21.37 -14.10 -34.02
N SER A 139 21.16 -15.41 -34.11
CA SER A 139 19.88 -16.02 -34.47
C SER A 139 19.30 -16.77 -33.29
N LEU A 140 18.04 -16.48 -32.94
CA LEU A 140 17.33 -17.02 -31.78
C LEU A 140 16.03 -17.69 -32.24
N GLN A 141 15.77 -18.90 -31.74
CA GLN A 141 14.47 -19.56 -31.83
C GLN A 141 13.58 -19.10 -30.67
N VAL A 142 12.33 -18.73 -30.95
CA VAL A 142 11.36 -18.37 -29.92
C VAL A 142 10.67 -19.60 -29.38
N ASP A 143 10.77 -19.82 -28.07
CA ASP A 143 10.05 -20.87 -27.36
C ASP A 143 8.78 -20.31 -26.70
N GLN A 144 8.85 -19.09 -26.15
CA GLN A 144 7.70 -18.39 -25.58
C GLN A 144 7.71 -16.90 -25.91
N SER A 145 6.52 -16.32 -26.11
CA SER A 145 6.30 -14.89 -26.35
C SER A 145 5.03 -14.39 -25.65
N PHE A 146 5.15 -13.30 -24.90
CA PHE A 146 4.02 -12.65 -24.23
C PHE A 146 4.32 -11.18 -23.89
N GLY A 147 3.27 -10.37 -23.82
CA GLY A 147 3.34 -9.01 -23.29
C GLY A 147 3.41 -9.03 -21.76
N ASN A 148 4.12 -8.07 -21.17
CA ASN A 148 4.29 -8.01 -19.72
C ASN A 148 3.84 -6.65 -19.16
N CYS A 149 3.43 -6.62 -17.89
CA CYS A 149 2.84 -5.47 -17.23
C CYS A 149 3.80 -4.25 -17.19
N PRO A 150 3.39 -3.04 -17.61
CA PRO A 150 4.29 -1.89 -17.68
C PRO A 150 4.45 -1.12 -16.36
N GLN A 151 3.92 -1.64 -15.24
CA GLN A 151 3.68 -0.91 -13.99
C GLN A 151 4.84 -0.05 -13.51
N TYR A 152 6.09 -0.50 -13.62
CA TYR A 152 7.23 0.16 -12.97
C TYR A 152 8.24 0.76 -13.95
N ILE A 153 7.88 0.88 -15.23
CA ILE A 153 8.78 1.43 -16.25
C ILE A 153 8.82 2.96 -16.12
N GLN A 154 10.02 3.51 -15.91
CA GLN A 154 10.21 4.96 -15.86
C GLN A 154 10.16 5.55 -17.27
N LEU A 155 9.48 6.67 -17.44
CA LEU A 155 9.37 7.31 -18.75
C LEU A 155 10.67 8.01 -19.08
N ARG A 156 11.28 7.65 -20.21
CA ARG A 156 12.56 8.18 -20.67
C ARG A 156 12.59 8.28 -22.18
N ASP A 157 13.10 9.39 -22.71
CA ASP A 157 13.42 9.52 -24.12
C ASP A 157 14.88 9.15 -24.36
N TYR A 158 15.24 8.78 -25.58
CA TYR A 158 16.60 8.39 -25.91
C TYR A 158 17.16 9.19 -27.08
N GLU A 159 18.48 9.32 -27.11
CA GLU A 159 19.24 9.78 -28.26
C GLU A 159 20.48 8.91 -28.48
N PHE A 160 20.91 8.80 -29.74
CA PHE A 160 22.19 8.18 -30.07
C PHE A 160 23.30 9.23 -30.00
N VAL A 161 24.22 9.08 -29.07
CA VAL A 161 25.41 9.95 -28.96
C VAL A 161 26.56 9.47 -29.84
N ARG A 162 26.46 8.25 -30.38
CA ARG A 162 27.37 7.68 -31.38
C ARG A 162 26.67 6.57 -32.16
N ASP A 163 27.29 6.13 -33.25
CA ASP A 163 26.78 4.99 -34.01
C ASP A 163 26.96 3.68 -33.21
N PRO A 164 25.88 2.89 -32.99
CA PRO A 164 25.96 1.62 -32.25
C PRO A 164 26.84 0.56 -32.93
N ALA A 165 27.13 0.68 -34.22
CA ALA A 165 28.04 -0.23 -34.92
C ALA A 165 29.53 0.07 -34.67
N VAL A 166 29.86 1.23 -34.09
CA VAL A 166 31.25 1.62 -33.79
C VAL A 166 31.63 1.13 -32.39
N SER A 167 32.56 0.19 -32.33
CA SER A 167 33.15 -0.26 -31.06
C SER A 167 33.88 0.89 -30.36
N THR A 168 33.64 1.05 -29.06
CA THR A 168 34.44 1.99 -28.27
C THR A 168 35.86 1.44 -28.11
N THR A 169 36.86 2.26 -28.39
CA THR A 169 38.28 1.89 -28.35
C THR A 169 38.91 2.09 -26.97
N ASN A 170 38.19 2.70 -26.03
CA ASN A 170 38.66 3.06 -24.69
C ASN A 170 37.61 2.63 -23.66
N ASN A 171 37.72 1.41 -23.13
CA ASN A 171 36.91 1.00 -21.99
C ASN A 171 37.82 0.50 -20.87
N ASP A 172 37.83 1.21 -19.75
CA ASP A 172 38.31 0.69 -18.47
C ASP A 172 37.35 -0.43 -18.02
N VAL A 173 37.58 -1.66 -18.49
CA VAL A 173 36.86 -2.85 -18.01
C VAL A 173 37.39 -3.19 -16.63
N VAL A 174 36.55 -3.06 -15.60
CA VAL A 174 36.95 -3.32 -14.22
C VAL A 174 36.19 -4.53 -13.69
N HIS A 175 36.93 -5.58 -13.33
CA HIS A 175 36.39 -6.77 -12.67
C HIS A 175 36.51 -6.63 -11.15
N PHE A 176 35.50 -7.07 -10.41
CA PHE A 176 35.49 -7.03 -8.96
C PHE A 176 34.62 -8.15 -8.36
N ASN A 177 34.76 -8.38 -7.06
CA ASN A 177 33.96 -9.34 -6.28
C ASN A 177 33.41 -8.75 -4.97
N GLN A 178 33.72 -7.48 -4.70
CA GLN A 178 33.20 -6.69 -3.60
C GLN A 178 32.77 -5.32 -4.13
N PHE A 179 31.61 -4.82 -3.70
CA PHE A 179 31.17 -3.48 -4.07
C PHE A 179 32.12 -2.42 -3.53
N SER A 180 32.50 -1.49 -4.40
CA SER A 180 33.18 -0.24 -4.05
C SER A 180 32.18 0.88 -3.78
N ASP A 181 32.66 2.02 -3.26
CA ASP A 181 31.82 3.22 -3.08
C ASP A 181 31.22 3.71 -4.41
N GLU A 182 31.95 3.54 -5.52
CA GLU A 182 31.45 3.87 -6.87
C GLU A 182 30.25 2.96 -7.24
N ASP A 183 30.35 1.66 -6.97
CA ASP A 183 29.27 0.71 -7.24
C ASP A 183 28.05 1.00 -6.34
N PHE A 184 28.28 1.37 -5.07
CA PHE A 184 27.21 1.78 -4.16
C PHE A 184 26.45 3.00 -4.70
N GLN A 185 27.16 4.03 -5.17
CA GLN A 185 26.55 5.23 -5.72
C GLN A 185 25.79 4.94 -7.02
N HIS A 186 26.34 4.11 -7.90
CA HIS A 186 25.67 3.69 -9.13
C HIS A 186 24.36 2.97 -8.80
N ILE A 187 24.39 1.96 -7.92
CA ILE A 187 23.18 1.18 -7.58
C ILE A 187 22.16 2.04 -6.82
N SER A 188 22.61 2.88 -5.88
CA SER A 188 21.72 3.71 -5.08
C SER A 188 21.04 4.82 -5.88
N SER A 189 21.65 5.30 -6.96
CA SER A 189 21.05 6.28 -7.87
C SER A 189 20.15 5.64 -8.94
N ALA A 190 20.26 4.32 -9.14
CA ALA A 190 19.46 3.61 -10.12
C ALA A 190 17.96 3.57 -9.76
N ASP A 191 17.12 3.94 -10.71
CA ASP A 191 15.67 3.78 -10.65
C ASP A 191 15.16 2.56 -11.44
N THR A 192 16.08 1.90 -12.15
CA THR A 192 15.85 0.82 -13.10
C THR A 192 17.04 -0.11 -13.13
N PHE A 193 16.79 -1.42 -13.14
CA PHE A 193 17.78 -2.42 -13.51
C PHE A 193 17.10 -3.63 -14.17
N PHE A 194 17.90 -4.48 -14.79
CA PHE A 194 17.44 -5.72 -15.40
C PHE A 194 17.99 -6.92 -14.65
N VAL A 195 17.18 -7.97 -14.53
CA VAL A 195 17.55 -9.23 -13.89
C VAL A 195 17.34 -10.37 -14.86
N ALA A 196 18.38 -11.19 -15.02
CA ALA A 196 18.32 -12.49 -15.66
C ALA A 196 18.28 -13.60 -14.60
N SER A 197 17.52 -14.65 -14.91
CA SER A 197 17.50 -15.89 -14.12
C SER A 197 17.25 -17.07 -15.05
N VAL A 198 17.64 -18.29 -14.64
CA VAL A 198 17.54 -19.46 -15.51
C VAL A 198 17.06 -20.66 -14.71
N ALA A 199 15.91 -21.23 -15.07
CA ALA A 199 15.50 -22.54 -14.56
C ALA A 199 16.32 -23.64 -15.26
N PRO A 200 16.76 -24.68 -14.53
CA PRO A 200 17.39 -25.85 -15.12
C PRO A 200 16.44 -26.50 -16.14
N VAL A 201 16.98 -26.85 -17.31
CA VAL A 201 16.24 -27.56 -18.36
C VAL A 201 16.33 -29.05 -18.05
N SER A 202 15.22 -29.69 -17.71
CA SER A 202 15.12 -31.13 -17.44
C SER A 202 14.24 -31.85 -18.47
N ASP A 203 12.91 -31.66 -18.39
CA ASP A 203 11.92 -32.56 -19.02
C ASP A 203 11.05 -31.90 -20.10
N ASN A 204 10.89 -30.57 -20.10
CA ASN A 204 10.07 -29.85 -21.09
C ASN A 204 10.72 -28.52 -21.49
N GLN A 205 11.49 -28.58 -22.59
CA GLN A 205 12.27 -27.48 -23.14
C GLN A 205 11.44 -26.23 -23.51
N ILE A 206 10.11 -26.37 -23.64
CA ILE A 206 9.20 -25.26 -24.02
C ILE A 206 8.82 -24.40 -22.79
N THR A 207 8.93 -24.95 -21.59
CA THR A 207 8.48 -24.30 -20.34
C THR A 207 9.62 -23.85 -19.43
N GLN A 208 10.81 -24.42 -19.61
CA GLN A 208 12.00 -24.13 -18.81
C GLN A 208 13.01 -23.32 -19.63
N GLY A 209 13.83 -22.52 -18.96
CA GLY A 209 14.89 -21.77 -19.61
C GLY A 209 15.17 -20.43 -18.94
N ALA A 210 15.67 -19.50 -19.74
CA ALA A 210 16.16 -18.22 -19.29
C ALA A 210 15.07 -17.13 -19.33
N ASP A 211 15.16 -16.24 -18.36
CA ASP A 211 14.31 -15.10 -18.07
C ASP A 211 15.16 -13.84 -18.15
N VAL A 212 14.60 -12.77 -18.70
CA VAL A 212 15.04 -11.42 -18.40
C VAL A 212 13.84 -10.56 -18.05
N SER A 213 13.97 -9.80 -16.96
CA SER A 213 12.91 -8.95 -16.45
C SER A 213 13.43 -7.58 -16.03
N HIS A 214 12.60 -6.57 -16.22
CA HIS A 214 12.85 -5.22 -15.74
C HIS A 214 12.32 -5.03 -14.32
N ARG A 215 13.13 -4.40 -13.47
CA ARG A 215 12.77 -3.95 -12.12
C ARG A 215 12.94 -2.43 -12.06
N GLY A 216 11.94 -1.74 -11.52
CA GLY A 216 11.96 -0.29 -11.40
C GLY A 216 11.30 0.21 -10.13
N GLY A 217 11.81 1.32 -9.62
CA GLY A 217 11.36 1.98 -8.40
C GLY A 217 11.81 3.44 -8.38
N ARG A 218 11.64 4.13 -7.25
CA ARG A 218 12.34 5.41 -7.05
C ARG A 218 13.83 5.15 -6.86
N ALA A 219 14.69 6.09 -7.22
CA ALA A 219 16.12 5.98 -6.91
C ALA A 219 16.31 5.61 -5.42
N GLY A 220 17.17 4.62 -5.15
CA GLY A 220 17.38 4.06 -3.81
C GLY A 220 16.44 2.91 -3.44
N PHE A 221 15.58 2.42 -4.35
CA PHE A 221 14.73 1.26 -4.09
C PHE A 221 15.50 -0.05 -3.97
N VAL A 222 16.76 -0.11 -4.42
CA VAL A 222 17.69 -1.20 -4.15
C VAL A 222 18.55 -0.79 -2.96
N LYS A 223 18.42 -1.51 -1.83
CA LYS A 223 19.27 -1.25 -0.67
C LYS A 223 20.56 -2.04 -0.82
N VAL A 224 21.69 -1.36 -0.72
CA VAL A 224 23.01 -1.98 -0.66
C VAL A 224 23.40 -2.16 0.80
N ASP A 225 23.88 -3.34 1.18
CA ASP A 225 24.37 -3.66 2.52
C ASP A 225 25.58 -4.59 2.42
N GLY A 226 26.77 -4.02 2.62
CA GLY A 226 28.04 -4.72 2.39
C GLY A 226 28.12 -5.26 0.96
N ASN A 227 28.25 -6.58 0.82
CA ASN A 227 28.30 -7.26 -0.49
C ASN A 227 26.93 -7.80 -0.96
N THR A 228 25.85 -7.30 -0.37
CA THR A 228 24.49 -7.76 -0.65
C THR A 228 23.60 -6.62 -1.12
N LEU A 229 22.60 -6.96 -1.93
CA LEU A 229 21.54 -6.08 -2.36
C LEU A 229 20.22 -6.63 -1.86
N LEU A 230 19.36 -5.77 -1.33
CA LEU A 230 17.99 -6.10 -0.97
C LEU A 230 17.02 -5.38 -1.91
N ILE A 231 16.24 -6.16 -2.65
CA ILE A 231 15.34 -5.68 -3.71
C ILE A 231 13.89 -6.01 -3.34
N PRO A 232 12.98 -5.02 -3.28
CA PRO A 232 11.57 -5.28 -3.03
C PRO A 232 10.90 -5.88 -4.27
N ASP A 233 9.98 -6.82 -4.06
CA ASP A 233 9.09 -7.37 -5.09
C ASP A 233 7.70 -6.78 -4.89
N TYR A 234 7.30 -5.93 -5.84
CA TYR A 234 6.00 -5.26 -5.83
C TYR A 234 4.92 -6.10 -6.51
N ALA A 235 3.66 -5.74 -6.27
CA ALA A 235 2.50 -6.33 -6.94
C ALA A 235 2.69 -6.32 -8.47
N GLY A 236 2.48 -7.47 -9.11
CA GLY A 236 2.75 -7.68 -10.53
C GLY A 236 1.61 -8.39 -11.25
N ASN A 237 1.94 -9.19 -12.25
CA ASN A 237 0.99 -9.98 -13.03
C ASN A 237 0.88 -11.45 -12.57
N ASN A 238 1.48 -11.79 -11.43
CA ASN A 238 1.48 -13.11 -10.81
C ASN A 238 2.01 -14.26 -11.70
N LEU A 239 2.76 -13.97 -12.77
CA LEU A 239 3.44 -15.01 -13.56
C LEU A 239 4.68 -15.56 -12.85
N TYR A 240 5.33 -14.75 -12.00
CA TYR A 240 6.48 -15.12 -11.18
C TYR A 240 7.68 -15.72 -11.93
N ASN A 241 7.87 -15.44 -13.23
CA ASN A 241 8.95 -16.06 -14.01
C ASN A 241 10.34 -15.96 -13.35
N THR A 242 10.72 -14.76 -12.86
CA THR A 242 12.02 -14.58 -12.21
C THR A 242 12.13 -15.33 -10.88
N LEU A 243 11.11 -15.20 -10.01
CA LEU A 243 11.11 -15.81 -8.67
C LEU A 243 10.95 -17.33 -8.73
N GLY A 244 10.17 -17.82 -9.69
CA GLY A 244 10.02 -19.24 -10.00
C GLY A 244 11.34 -19.85 -10.43
N ASN A 245 12.12 -19.14 -11.26
CA ASN A 245 13.50 -19.54 -11.56
C ASN A 245 14.38 -19.56 -10.30
N PHE A 246 14.30 -18.54 -9.44
CA PHE A 246 15.08 -18.50 -8.19
C PHE A 246 14.79 -19.68 -7.25
N LEU A 247 13.55 -20.18 -7.21
CA LEU A 247 13.21 -21.38 -6.44
C LEU A 247 13.95 -22.63 -6.94
N LEU A 248 14.23 -22.72 -8.24
CA LEU A 248 14.88 -23.88 -8.87
C LEU A 248 16.39 -23.72 -9.02
N ASN A 249 16.85 -22.48 -9.19
CA ASN A 249 18.24 -22.10 -9.33
C ASN A 249 18.44 -20.72 -8.68
N PRO A 250 18.94 -20.68 -7.43
CA PRO A 250 19.04 -19.46 -6.63
C PRO A 250 20.23 -18.58 -7.05
N LYS A 251 20.28 -18.22 -8.34
CA LYS A 251 21.28 -17.37 -8.96
C LYS A 251 20.62 -16.32 -9.85
N ALA A 252 21.28 -15.17 -9.99
CA ALA A 252 20.83 -14.09 -10.85
C ALA A 252 21.99 -13.38 -11.54
N GLY A 253 21.71 -12.86 -12.73
CA GLY A 253 22.53 -11.84 -13.39
C GLY A 253 21.82 -10.50 -13.33
N LEU A 254 22.49 -9.45 -12.85
CA LEU A 254 21.93 -8.10 -12.77
C LEU A 254 22.65 -7.17 -13.73
N CYS A 255 21.91 -6.26 -14.36
CA CYS A 255 22.44 -5.20 -15.21
C CYS A 255 21.87 -3.85 -14.77
N PHE A 256 22.74 -2.97 -14.30
CA PHE A 256 22.44 -1.59 -13.93
C PHE A 256 23.01 -0.67 -15.02
N PRO A 257 22.17 -0.12 -15.90
CA PRO A 257 22.60 0.90 -16.84
C PRO A 257 22.60 2.29 -16.19
N ASP A 258 23.69 3.02 -16.36
CA ASP A 258 23.71 4.46 -16.11
C ASP A 258 23.33 5.20 -17.40
N PHE A 259 22.06 5.61 -17.45
CA PHE A 259 21.46 6.29 -18.58
C PHE A 259 22.10 7.64 -18.93
N ASN A 260 22.84 8.26 -18.00
CA ASN A 260 23.48 9.57 -18.18
C ASN A 260 24.92 9.43 -18.67
N THR A 261 25.69 8.53 -18.06
CA THR A 261 27.12 8.38 -18.38
C THR A 261 27.36 7.37 -19.50
N GLY A 262 26.43 6.45 -19.73
CA GLY A 262 26.60 5.34 -20.65
C GLY A 262 27.33 4.15 -20.02
N ASP A 263 27.59 4.17 -18.72
CA ASP A 263 28.22 3.06 -18.00
C ASP A 263 27.26 1.87 -17.85
N LEU A 264 27.81 0.66 -17.87
CA LEU A 264 27.08 -0.56 -17.49
C LEU A 264 27.76 -1.23 -16.30
N LEU A 265 26.97 -1.59 -15.31
CA LEU A 265 27.38 -2.40 -14.17
C LEU A 265 26.68 -3.76 -14.25
N LEU A 266 27.46 -4.82 -14.48
CA LEU A 266 27.00 -6.18 -14.71
C LEU A 266 27.41 -7.05 -13.53
N LEU A 267 26.47 -7.76 -12.91
CA LEU A 267 26.70 -8.54 -11.68
C LEU A 267 26.20 -9.98 -11.86
N THR A 268 26.88 -10.95 -11.27
CA THR A 268 26.39 -12.33 -11.07
C THR A 268 26.51 -12.69 -9.59
N GLY A 269 25.55 -13.46 -9.08
CA GLY A 269 25.49 -13.77 -7.66
C GLY A 269 24.41 -14.77 -7.28
N SER A 270 24.34 -15.05 -5.99
CA SER A 270 23.31 -15.92 -5.39
C SER A 270 22.11 -15.12 -4.90
N VAL A 271 20.94 -15.76 -4.83
CA VAL A 271 19.69 -15.13 -4.42
C VAL A 271 19.00 -15.91 -3.31
N GLU A 272 18.46 -15.18 -2.33
CA GLU A 272 17.56 -15.67 -1.30
C GLU A 272 16.24 -14.89 -1.36
N ILE A 273 15.09 -15.58 -1.37
CA ILE A 273 13.77 -14.92 -1.36
C ILE A 273 13.31 -14.72 0.09
N LEU A 274 12.94 -13.48 0.42
CA LEU A 274 12.31 -13.09 1.68
C LEU A 274 10.80 -13.02 1.49
N TRP A 275 10.07 -13.81 2.27
CA TRP A 275 8.61 -13.93 2.18
C TRP A 275 7.89 -12.96 3.13
N GLU A 276 6.58 -12.82 2.98
CA GLU A 276 5.70 -11.82 3.63
C GLU A 276 5.86 -11.68 5.16
N LYS A 277 6.25 -12.76 5.85
CA LYS A 277 6.43 -12.76 7.31
C LYS A 277 7.72 -12.11 7.80
N ASP A 278 8.62 -11.74 6.90
CA ASP A 278 9.84 -11.04 7.27
C ASP A 278 9.51 -9.59 7.72
N PRO A 279 9.96 -9.16 8.92
CA PRO A 279 9.65 -7.83 9.45
C PRO A 279 10.04 -6.68 8.52
N LEU A 280 11.14 -6.80 7.76
CA LEU A 280 11.57 -5.79 6.81
C LEU A 280 10.57 -5.61 5.68
N ILE A 281 9.90 -6.69 5.26
CA ILE A 281 8.89 -6.66 4.20
C ILE A 281 7.60 -6.07 4.72
N SER A 282 7.17 -6.50 5.90
CA SER A 282 6.01 -5.92 6.59
C SER A 282 6.15 -4.41 6.82
N ALA A 283 7.39 -3.92 7.00
CA ALA A 283 7.68 -2.50 7.14
C ALA A 283 7.86 -1.76 5.80
N PHE A 284 8.20 -2.46 4.72
CA PHE A 284 8.34 -1.84 3.40
C PHE A 284 7.00 -1.73 2.69
N LYS A 285 6.48 -0.50 2.62
CA LYS A 285 5.22 -0.19 1.98
C LYS A 285 5.19 -0.62 0.50
N GLY A 286 4.22 -1.47 0.14
CA GLY A 286 3.96 -1.90 -1.24
C GLY A 286 4.81 -3.07 -1.73
N ALA A 287 5.79 -3.53 -0.96
CA ALA A 287 6.47 -4.79 -1.20
C ALA A 287 5.59 -5.94 -0.69
N GLU A 288 5.37 -6.94 -1.53
CA GLU A 288 4.72 -8.19 -1.11
C GLU A 288 5.78 -9.17 -0.59
N ARG A 289 6.97 -9.14 -1.20
CA ARG A 289 8.13 -9.97 -0.89
C ARG A 289 9.38 -9.12 -1.10
N ALA A 290 10.55 -9.65 -0.79
CA ALA A 290 11.82 -9.14 -1.34
C ALA A 290 12.73 -10.30 -1.68
N TRP A 291 13.89 -9.98 -2.24
CA TRP A 291 14.95 -10.95 -2.41
C TRP A 291 16.28 -10.29 -2.15
N LYS A 292 17.17 -11.05 -1.52
CA LYS A 292 18.53 -10.67 -1.19
C LYS A 292 19.45 -11.28 -2.23
N PHE A 293 20.19 -10.44 -2.94
CA PHE A 293 21.26 -10.84 -3.85
C PHE A 293 22.60 -10.72 -3.15
N THR A 294 23.45 -11.72 -3.26
CA THR A 294 24.84 -11.67 -2.75
C THR A 294 25.79 -11.73 -3.93
N LEU A 295 26.63 -10.70 -4.08
CA LEU A 295 27.56 -10.58 -5.20
C LEU A 295 28.61 -11.70 -5.17
N ASN A 296 28.83 -12.33 -6.32
CA ASN A 296 29.96 -13.23 -6.55
C ASN A 296 31.02 -12.55 -7.42
N LYS A 297 30.62 -12.03 -8.57
CA LYS A 297 31.49 -11.33 -9.53
C LYS A 297 30.74 -10.15 -10.15
N GLY A 298 31.47 -9.08 -10.45
CA GLY A 298 30.96 -7.91 -11.13
C GLY A 298 31.93 -7.41 -12.20
N VAL A 299 31.37 -6.72 -13.20
CA VAL A 299 32.08 -6.10 -14.30
C VAL A 299 31.52 -4.69 -14.51
N ARG A 300 32.38 -3.69 -14.51
CA ARG A 300 32.07 -2.31 -14.91
C ARG A 300 32.56 -2.08 -16.33
N LEU A 301 31.67 -1.59 -17.20
CA LEU A 301 31.97 -1.19 -18.58
C LEU A 301 31.69 0.30 -18.73
N LYS A 302 32.75 1.11 -18.63
CA LYS A 302 32.66 2.58 -18.73
C LYS A 302 32.26 3.05 -20.13
N ASN A 303 31.33 4.00 -20.20
CA ASN A 303 30.82 4.65 -21.41
C ASN A 303 30.55 3.65 -22.56
N SER A 304 30.04 2.46 -22.24
CA SER A 304 29.87 1.36 -23.20
C SER A 304 28.57 1.48 -24.01
N MET A 305 27.56 2.18 -23.50
CA MET A 305 26.30 2.40 -24.21
C MET A 305 26.38 3.53 -25.26
N PRO A 306 25.94 3.31 -26.51
CA PRO A 306 25.88 4.34 -27.56
C PRO A 306 24.67 5.27 -27.44
N LEU A 307 23.80 5.01 -26.47
CA LEU A 307 22.58 5.75 -26.18
C LEU A 307 22.72 6.58 -24.91
N ARG A 308 22.03 7.71 -24.86
CA ARG A 308 21.72 8.45 -23.63
C ARG A 308 20.23 8.60 -23.49
N TRP A 309 19.77 8.69 -22.25
CA TRP A 309 18.36 8.86 -21.99
C TRP A 309 18.10 10.05 -21.09
N GLU A 310 17.09 10.83 -21.48
CA GLU A 310 16.57 11.91 -20.68
C GLU A 310 15.42 11.39 -19.82
N PHE A 311 15.54 11.51 -18.50
CA PHE A 311 14.46 11.17 -17.58
C PHE A 311 13.29 12.13 -17.73
N ARG A 312 12.08 11.60 -17.89
CA ARG A 312 10.85 12.41 -17.98
C ARG A 312 10.04 12.35 -16.71
N GLN A 313 9.67 11.14 -16.28
CA GLN A 313 8.81 10.97 -15.12
C GLN A 313 8.89 9.56 -14.55
N TYR A 314 8.76 9.46 -13.23
CA TYR A 314 8.55 8.20 -12.56
C TYR A 314 7.22 7.57 -12.99
N SER A 315 7.16 6.25 -12.96
CA SER A 315 5.89 5.54 -12.99
C SER A 315 5.06 5.92 -11.76
N PRO A 316 3.75 6.18 -11.93
CA PRO A 316 2.84 6.35 -10.81
C PRO A 316 2.91 5.18 -9.80
N ASN A 317 3.11 3.94 -10.26
CA ASN A 317 3.23 2.79 -9.33
C ASN A 317 4.52 2.83 -8.51
N SER A 318 5.62 3.33 -9.09
CA SER A 318 6.88 3.52 -8.36
C SER A 318 6.75 4.62 -7.30
N LEU A 319 5.91 5.64 -7.53
CA LEU A 319 5.63 6.70 -6.56
C LEU A 319 4.78 6.22 -5.36
N LEU A 320 3.99 5.16 -5.54
CA LEU A 320 3.20 4.57 -4.45
C LEU A 320 4.00 3.65 -3.54
N ALA A 321 5.11 3.10 -4.03
CA ALA A 321 6.02 2.25 -3.26
C ALA A 321 6.74 3.04 -2.16
N GLY A 322 7.06 2.34 -1.07
CA GLY A 322 7.85 2.87 0.03
C GLY A 322 9.33 3.03 -0.30
N ASP A 323 10.10 3.32 0.75
CA ASP A 323 11.55 3.38 0.72
C ASP A 323 12.14 2.66 1.95
N TRP A 324 13.39 2.24 1.83
CA TRP A 324 14.06 1.45 2.87
C TRP A 324 14.37 2.24 4.14
N GLN A 325 14.49 3.57 4.05
CA GLN A 325 14.70 4.41 5.21
C GLN A 325 13.45 4.38 6.10
N ARG A 326 12.28 4.63 5.52
CA ARG A 326 10.99 4.55 6.22
C ARG A 326 10.72 3.16 6.78
N ALA A 327 11.04 2.10 6.05
CA ALA A 327 10.92 0.73 6.55
C ALA A 327 11.80 0.48 7.79
N THR A 328 13.05 0.98 7.76
CA THR A 328 13.98 0.88 8.89
C THR A 328 13.49 1.69 10.10
N GLU A 329 12.98 2.90 9.86
CA GLU A 329 12.38 3.76 10.88
C GLU A 329 11.16 3.10 11.55
N LEU A 330 10.26 2.48 10.78
CA LEU A 330 9.11 1.72 11.30
C LEU A 330 9.53 0.53 12.16
N LEU A 331 10.57 -0.20 11.78
CA LEU A 331 11.10 -1.28 12.62
C LEU A 331 11.67 -0.76 13.95
N LYS A 332 12.38 0.37 13.92
CA LYS A 332 12.84 1.04 15.15
C LYS A 332 11.65 1.49 16.01
N GLN A 333 10.55 1.97 15.41
CA GLN A 333 9.33 2.30 16.15
C GLN A 333 8.75 1.08 16.86
N GLN A 334 8.63 -0.07 16.19
CA GLN A 334 8.07 -1.29 16.80
C GLN A 334 8.89 -1.76 18.00
N GLN A 335 10.19 -1.47 18.02
CA GLN A 335 11.07 -1.75 19.15
C GLN A 335 10.95 -0.70 20.27
N ASN A 336 10.41 0.48 19.99
CA ASN A 336 10.30 1.60 20.91
C ASN A 336 8.88 1.70 21.49
N LYS A 337 8.67 1.20 22.73
CA LYS A 337 7.37 1.16 23.43
C LYS A 337 6.85 2.54 23.90
N GLN A 338 7.26 3.64 23.28
CA GLN A 338 6.81 4.97 23.70
C GLN A 338 5.41 5.26 23.17
N GLY A 339 4.44 5.34 24.08
CA GLY A 339 3.03 5.60 23.74
C GLY A 339 2.74 7.01 23.24
N GLN A 340 3.64 7.98 23.42
CA GLN A 340 3.47 9.39 23.04
C GLN A 340 4.61 9.87 22.14
N ARG A 341 4.26 10.61 21.08
CA ARG A 341 5.17 11.13 20.07
C ARG A 341 4.95 12.62 19.83
N ALA A 342 6.01 13.30 19.43
CA ALA A 342 6.00 14.71 19.07
C ALA A 342 5.84 14.87 17.55
N PHE A 343 4.94 15.76 17.15
CA PHE A 343 4.65 16.07 15.75
C PHE A 343 4.68 17.58 15.53
N GLN A 344 5.29 18.01 14.43
CA GLN A 344 5.27 19.40 14.00
C GLN A 344 4.10 19.65 13.04
N ILE A 345 3.38 20.76 13.23
CA ILE A 345 2.37 21.25 12.28
C ILE A 345 3.10 21.89 11.09
N THR A 346 3.00 21.28 9.92
CA THR A 346 3.69 21.76 8.70
C THR A 346 2.80 22.53 7.74
N LYS A 347 1.48 22.28 7.81
CA LYS A 347 0.48 22.99 7.00
C LYS A 347 -0.84 23.07 7.77
N ILE A 348 -1.56 24.17 7.56
CA ILE A 348 -2.94 24.35 8.01
C ILE A 348 -3.78 24.70 6.79
N ALA A 349 -4.91 24.02 6.60
CA ALA A 349 -5.87 24.31 5.54
C ALA A 349 -7.25 24.60 6.12
N GLN A 350 -7.91 25.65 5.61
CA GLN A 350 -9.30 25.96 5.95
C GLN A 350 -10.21 25.17 5.01
N GLU A 351 -10.99 24.23 5.54
CA GLU A 351 -11.84 23.34 4.72
C GLU A 351 -13.27 23.88 4.57
N THR A 352 -13.80 24.49 5.64
CA THR A 352 -15.10 25.19 5.70
C THR A 352 -14.93 26.37 6.66
N PRO A 353 -15.91 27.29 6.85
CA PRO A 353 -15.78 28.36 7.85
C PRO A 353 -15.45 27.90 9.28
N ASP A 354 -15.87 26.70 9.68
CA ASP A 354 -15.69 26.16 11.04
C ASP A 354 -14.83 24.87 11.11
N ILE A 355 -14.26 24.39 10.00
CA ILE A 355 -13.40 23.20 9.96
C ILE A 355 -12.01 23.54 9.39
N ARG A 356 -10.96 23.08 10.08
CA ARG A 356 -9.56 23.19 9.64
C ARG A 356 -8.84 21.86 9.65
N SER A 357 -8.01 21.61 8.65
CA SER A 357 -7.07 20.50 8.61
C SER A 357 -5.67 20.93 9.08
N TYR A 358 -5.05 20.10 9.90
CA TYR A 358 -3.67 20.24 10.37
C TYR A 358 -2.85 19.07 9.86
N TYR A 359 -1.77 19.39 9.16
CA TYR A 359 -0.84 18.41 8.60
C TYR A 359 0.34 18.27 9.55
N LEU A 360 0.63 17.05 9.93
CA LEU A 360 1.55 16.70 11.01
C LEU A 360 2.67 15.82 10.47
N THR A 361 3.91 16.20 10.78
CA THR A 361 5.09 15.36 10.50
C THR A 361 5.85 15.10 11.80
N PRO A 362 6.31 13.86 12.03
CA PRO A 362 7.10 13.55 13.21
C PRO A 362 8.44 14.30 13.16
N ASN A 363 8.91 14.79 14.30
CA ASN A 363 10.21 15.44 14.45
C ASN A 363 11.15 14.68 15.41
N ASP A 364 10.81 13.42 15.72
CA ASP A 364 11.50 12.55 16.68
C ASP A 364 12.49 11.57 16.01
N GLY A 365 12.66 11.63 14.68
CA GLY A 365 13.55 10.73 13.93
C GLY A 365 13.05 9.29 13.81
N LEU A 366 11.81 9.02 14.24
CA LEU A 366 11.23 7.68 14.18
C LEU A 366 10.37 7.46 12.94
N GLY A 367 10.16 8.46 12.07
CA GLY A 367 9.33 8.33 10.85
C GLY A 367 7.82 8.31 11.13
N LEU A 368 6.97 8.26 10.09
CA LEU A 368 5.51 8.28 10.28
C LEU A 368 5.00 6.97 10.92
N PRO A 369 4.04 7.02 11.87
CA PRO A 369 3.43 5.79 12.39
C PRO A 369 2.58 5.11 11.33
N ASN A 370 2.52 3.77 11.38
CA ASN A 370 1.56 3.01 10.57
C ASN A 370 0.17 3.05 11.23
N TYR A 371 -0.89 2.99 10.42
CA TYR A 371 -2.28 3.00 10.88
C TYR A 371 -3.23 2.47 9.79
N HIS A 372 -4.48 2.23 10.13
CA HIS A 372 -5.54 1.90 9.18
C HIS A 372 -6.45 3.09 8.90
N PRO A 373 -6.96 3.27 7.66
CA PRO A 373 -7.85 4.38 7.32
C PRO A 373 -9.14 4.33 8.15
N GLY A 374 -9.42 5.42 8.88
CA GLY A 374 -10.48 5.52 9.87
C GLY A 374 -10.00 5.58 11.32
N GLN A 375 -8.76 5.17 11.61
CA GLN A 375 -8.16 5.34 12.94
C GLN A 375 -7.95 6.81 13.30
N TYR A 376 -7.77 7.07 14.60
CA TYR A 376 -7.65 8.40 15.15
C TYR A 376 -6.30 8.64 15.84
N LEU A 377 -6.01 9.91 16.08
CA LEU A 377 -4.90 10.41 16.85
C LEU A 377 -5.39 11.10 18.13
N SER A 378 -4.87 10.69 19.29
CA SER A 378 -5.20 11.32 20.58
C SER A 378 -4.20 12.42 20.91
N VAL A 379 -4.59 13.68 20.68
CA VAL A 379 -3.75 14.85 20.86
C VAL A 379 -3.85 15.40 22.28
N GLU A 380 -2.71 15.73 22.86
CA GLU A 380 -2.60 16.41 24.15
C GLU A 380 -2.75 17.93 23.97
N ILE A 381 -3.67 18.51 24.75
CA ILE A 381 -3.95 19.94 24.77
C ILE A 381 -3.60 20.45 26.17
N THR A 382 -2.59 21.30 26.22
CA THR A 382 -2.13 21.97 27.43
C THR A 382 -2.42 23.45 27.28
N SER A 383 -3.26 24.00 28.16
CA SER A 383 -3.54 25.43 28.19
C SER A 383 -3.87 25.89 29.62
N PRO A 384 -3.77 27.20 29.93
CA PRO A 384 -4.20 27.73 31.22
C PRO A 384 -5.65 27.38 31.58
N MET A 385 -6.52 27.23 30.57
CA MET A 385 -7.94 26.89 30.72
C MET A 385 -8.17 25.38 30.93
N TYR A 386 -7.32 24.52 30.37
CA TYR A 386 -7.56 23.06 30.35
C TYR A 386 -6.59 22.25 31.21
N LYS A 387 -5.63 22.89 31.91
CA LYS A 387 -4.47 22.30 32.62
C LYS A 387 -3.69 21.31 31.72
N LYS A 388 -4.25 20.13 31.49
CA LYS A 388 -3.82 19.12 30.53
C LYS A 388 -5.03 18.22 30.19
N THR A 389 -5.43 18.15 28.93
CA THR A 389 -6.54 17.28 28.49
C THR A 389 -6.21 16.62 27.16
N ARG A 390 -6.82 15.46 26.86
CA ARG A 390 -6.66 14.80 25.56
C ARG A 390 -7.91 14.91 24.71
N ARG A 391 -7.74 15.10 23.41
CA ARG A 391 -8.84 15.06 22.43
C ARG A 391 -8.46 14.17 21.25
N THR A 392 -9.44 13.41 20.81
CA THR A 392 -9.28 12.45 19.74
C THR A 392 -9.77 13.03 18.43
N TYR A 393 -8.94 12.93 17.39
CA TYR A 393 -9.28 13.38 16.04
C TYR A 393 -8.95 12.28 15.03
N THR A 394 -9.93 11.87 14.24
CA THR A 394 -9.73 10.89 13.16
C THR A 394 -8.68 11.38 12.17
N LEU A 395 -7.81 10.47 11.73
CA LEU A 395 -6.85 10.73 10.67
C LEU A 395 -7.59 10.79 9.34
N SER A 396 -7.68 11.99 8.75
CA SER A 396 -8.29 12.24 7.44
C SER A 396 -7.31 12.05 6.27
N SER A 397 -6.08 11.60 6.56
CA SER A 397 -5.07 11.16 5.60
C SER A 397 -5.10 9.64 5.41
N THR A 398 -4.31 9.13 4.47
CA THR A 398 -4.05 7.69 4.29
C THR A 398 -2.64 7.31 4.79
N PRO A 399 -2.39 6.03 5.10
CA PRO A 399 -1.03 5.55 5.38
C PRO A 399 -0.06 5.76 4.21
N HIS A 400 -0.60 6.02 3.01
CA HIS A 400 0.15 6.32 1.81
C HIS A 400 0.71 7.75 1.76
N ASP A 401 0.15 8.67 2.54
CA ASP A 401 0.56 10.07 2.56
C ASP A 401 1.91 10.27 3.28
N PRO A 402 2.68 11.31 2.89
CA PRO A 402 3.93 11.68 3.55
C PRO A 402 3.72 12.52 4.83
N TYR A 403 2.51 12.52 5.38
CA TYR A 403 2.12 13.24 6.59
C TYR A 403 0.91 12.55 7.24
N LEU A 404 0.64 12.90 8.50
CA LEU A 404 -0.69 12.68 9.09
C LEU A 404 -1.54 13.94 8.88
N ARG A 405 -2.84 13.77 8.67
CA ARG A 405 -3.81 14.89 8.62
C ARG A 405 -4.89 14.65 9.65
N ILE A 406 -5.08 15.58 10.57
CA ILE A 406 -6.26 15.63 11.44
C ILE A 406 -7.11 16.82 11.01
N THR A 407 -8.43 16.68 11.08
CA THR A 407 -9.35 17.72 10.63
C THR A 407 -10.37 18.01 11.72
N VAL A 408 -10.37 19.26 12.17
CA VAL A 408 -10.98 19.66 13.45
C VAL A 408 -12.06 20.69 13.19
N LYS A 409 -13.27 20.38 13.66
CA LYS A 409 -14.38 21.34 13.74
C LYS A 409 -14.29 22.19 15.01
N ALA A 410 -14.35 23.51 14.87
CA ALA A 410 -14.37 24.45 15.98
C ALA A 410 -15.67 24.33 16.78
N LYS A 411 -15.55 24.28 18.11
CA LYS A 411 -16.67 24.43 19.05
C LYS A 411 -16.38 25.63 19.93
N SER A 412 -17.27 26.63 19.88
CA SER A 412 -17.15 27.85 20.71
C SER A 412 -17.06 27.48 22.19
N GLY A 413 -16.13 28.10 22.92
CA GLY A 413 -15.86 27.81 24.33
C GLY A 413 -15.27 26.42 24.63
N GLY A 414 -14.99 25.60 23.62
CA GLY A 414 -14.43 24.26 23.77
C GLY A 414 -12.96 24.15 23.36
N ALA A 415 -12.36 23.00 23.66
CA ALA A 415 -10.96 22.71 23.34
C ALA A 415 -10.65 22.89 21.84
N SER A 416 -11.54 22.45 20.94
CA SER A 416 -11.33 22.62 19.49
C SER A 416 -11.39 24.07 19.03
N GLY A 417 -12.22 24.92 19.65
CA GLY A 417 -12.20 26.36 19.41
C GLY A 417 -10.89 27.01 19.85
N TRP A 418 -10.34 26.56 20.99
CA TRP A 418 -9.01 26.99 21.44
C TRP A 418 -7.90 26.55 20.48
N LEU A 419 -7.93 25.31 19.98
CA LEU A 419 -6.94 24.83 18.99
C LEU A 419 -6.92 25.72 17.74
N HIS A 420 -8.11 26.09 17.23
CA HIS A 420 -8.23 26.97 16.05
C HIS A 420 -7.57 28.33 16.27
N GLN A 421 -7.57 28.85 17.49
CA GLN A 421 -6.99 30.17 17.80
C GLN A 421 -5.49 30.12 18.09
N ASN A 422 -4.98 28.98 18.56
CA ASN A 422 -3.63 28.90 19.15
C ASN A 422 -2.65 28.06 18.31
N TRP A 423 -3.14 27.14 17.49
CA TRP A 423 -2.27 26.32 16.64
C TRP A 423 -1.81 27.04 15.39
N HIS A 424 -0.50 27.00 15.14
CA HIS A 424 0.15 27.63 14.01
C HIS A 424 1.21 26.71 13.38
N ILE A 425 1.59 27.01 12.14
CA ILE A 425 2.64 26.27 11.43
C ILE A 425 3.97 26.40 12.20
N GLY A 426 4.71 25.30 12.28
CA GLY A 426 5.97 25.18 13.03
C GLY A 426 5.80 24.70 14.47
N GLN A 427 4.59 24.78 15.03
CA GLN A 427 4.32 24.34 16.40
C GLN A 427 4.46 22.82 16.55
N THR A 428 5.02 22.40 17.68
CA THR A 428 5.05 20.98 18.08
C THR A 428 3.84 20.65 18.93
N ILE A 429 3.16 19.55 18.61
CA ILE A 429 2.08 18.95 19.38
C ILE A 429 2.49 17.55 19.83
N ASN A 430 2.02 17.13 21.00
CA ASN A 430 2.23 15.78 21.47
C ASN A 430 0.96 14.96 21.26
N ALA A 431 1.09 13.75 20.74
CA ALA A 431 -0.02 12.85 20.54
C ALA A 431 0.34 11.40 20.87
N LEU A 432 -0.65 10.59 21.22
CA LEU A 432 -0.46 9.14 21.27
C LEU A 432 -0.33 8.56 19.86
N ILE A 433 0.21 7.36 19.74
CA ILE A 433 0.21 6.63 18.46
C ILE A 433 -1.23 6.41 17.93
N PRO A 434 -1.42 6.27 16.61
CA PRO A 434 -2.74 6.01 16.04
C PRO A 434 -3.41 4.78 16.65
N SER A 435 -4.72 4.91 16.91
CA SER A 435 -5.53 3.89 17.58
C SER A 435 -6.96 3.91 17.02
N GLY A 436 -7.75 2.91 17.39
CA GLY A 436 -9.15 2.81 17.01
C GLY A 436 -9.45 1.55 16.21
N LYS A 437 -10.71 1.13 16.28
CA LYS A 437 -11.23 -0.09 15.64
C LYS A 437 -12.27 0.19 14.56
N PHE A 438 -12.54 1.47 14.28
CA PHE A 438 -13.34 1.92 13.15
C PHE A 438 -12.42 2.18 11.97
N TYR A 439 -12.11 1.14 11.21
CA TYR A 439 -11.23 1.27 10.05
C TYR A 439 -11.64 0.30 8.94
N LEU A 440 -11.12 0.54 7.75
CA LEU A 440 -11.30 -0.35 6.60
C LEU A 440 -10.22 -1.45 6.59
N PRO A 441 -10.56 -2.73 6.80
CA PRO A 441 -9.59 -3.83 6.73
C PRO A 441 -9.05 -4.02 5.31
N ALA A 442 -7.75 -4.27 5.17
CA ALA A 442 -7.09 -4.39 3.88
C ALA A 442 -7.57 -5.60 3.05
N GLU A 443 -7.93 -6.70 3.72
CA GLU A 443 -8.36 -7.94 3.06
C GLU A 443 -9.82 -7.89 2.57
N GLN A 444 -10.58 -6.91 3.02
CA GLN A 444 -11.99 -6.79 2.68
C GLN A 444 -12.15 -6.20 1.28
N GLN A 445 -12.83 -6.89 0.37
CA GLN A 445 -13.01 -6.46 -1.03
C GLN A 445 -14.46 -6.18 -1.40
N GLN A 446 -15.40 -6.36 -0.46
CA GLN A 446 -16.81 -6.05 -0.68
C GLN A 446 -17.01 -4.56 -1.05
N PRO A 447 -18.01 -4.26 -1.89
CA PRO A 447 -18.42 -2.89 -2.20
C PRO A 447 -18.72 -2.09 -0.93
N LEU A 448 -18.36 -0.81 -0.94
CA LEU A 448 -18.48 0.07 0.22
C LEU A 448 -19.58 1.11 0.08
N ILE A 449 -20.31 1.30 1.18
CA ILE A 449 -21.17 2.46 1.41
C ILE A 449 -20.49 3.29 2.50
N LEU A 450 -20.13 4.53 2.18
CA LEU A 450 -19.61 5.49 3.16
C LEU A 450 -20.66 6.57 3.38
N LEU A 451 -21.03 6.80 4.64
CA LEU A 451 -22.09 7.74 5.03
C LEU A 451 -21.52 8.76 6.01
N ALA A 452 -21.44 10.01 5.56
CA ALA A 452 -20.87 11.12 6.32
C ALA A 452 -21.88 12.25 6.48
N ALA A 453 -21.83 12.93 7.64
CA ALA A 453 -22.46 14.23 7.80
C ALA A 453 -21.56 15.21 8.57
N GLY A 454 -21.40 16.42 8.01
CA GLY A 454 -20.48 17.44 8.52
C GLY A 454 -19.07 16.89 8.76
N VAL A 455 -18.49 17.13 9.95
CA VAL A 455 -17.13 16.66 10.27
C VAL A 455 -16.99 15.13 10.32
N GLY A 456 -18.08 14.37 10.34
CA GLY A 456 -18.05 12.90 10.20
C GLY A 456 -17.46 12.40 8.87
N ILE A 457 -17.17 13.29 7.93
CA ILE A 457 -16.44 13.01 6.70
C ILE A 457 -15.00 12.54 6.93
N THR A 458 -14.38 12.82 8.09
CA THR A 458 -12.95 12.56 8.33
C THR A 458 -12.51 11.09 8.22
N PRO A 459 -13.20 10.10 8.83
CA PRO A 459 -12.90 8.69 8.54
C PRO A 459 -13.20 8.32 7.08
N MET A 460 -14.27 8.88 6.51
CA MET A 460 -14.74 8.49 5.19
C MET A 460 -13.79 8.92 4.08
N ILE A 461 -13.22 10.12 4.14
CA ILE A 461 -12.22 10.55 3.15
C ILE A 461 -10.95 9.70 3.23
N SER A 462 -10.53 9.30 4.43
CA SER A 462 -9.40 8.38 4.62
C SER A 462 -9.67 7.03 3.95
N MET A 463 -10.87 6.45 4.16
CA MET A 463 -11.28 5.20 3.52
C MET A 463 -11.44 5.33 2.00
N PHE A 464 -12.07 6.42 1.53
CA PHE A 464 -12.31 6.69 0.10
C PHE A 464 -10.99 6.81 -0.66
N LYS A 465 -10.04 7.60 -0.14
CA LYS A 465 -8.71 7.77 -0.72
C LYS A 465 -7.85 6.51 -0.62
N GLN A 466 -8.01 5.70 0.44
CA GLN A 466 -7.38 4.38 0.51
C GLN A 466 -7.83 3.48 -0.63
N VAL A 467 -9.14 3.35 -0.87
CA VAL A 467 -9.66 2.47 -1.92
C VAL A 467 -9.23 2.96 -3.30
N PHE A 468 -9.24 4.27 -3.56
CA PHE A 468 -8.69 4.82 -4.79
C PHE A 468 -7.24 4.36 -5.03
N THR A 469 -6.40 4.51 -4.01
CA THR A 469 -4.97 4.19 -4.08
C THR A 469 -4.74 2.69 -4.27
N GLU A 470 -5.47 1.84 -3.55
CA GLU A 470 -5.35 0.38 -3.65
C GLU A 470 -5.90 -0.16 -4.98
N ASN A 471 -7.03 0.35 -5.47
CA ASN A 471 -7.55 -0.02 -6.79
C ASN A 471 -6.51 0.25 -7.88
N PHE A 472 -5.81 1.39 -7.82
CA PHE A 472 -4.73 1.71 -8.74
C PHE A 472 -3.53 0.78 -8.56
N ARG A 473 -3.04 0.63 -7.32
CA ARG A 473 -1.82 -0.14 -6.99
C ARG A 473 -1.97 -1.63 -7.32
N LEU A 474 -3.10 -2.22 -6.95
CA LEU A 474 -3.39 -3.65 -7.07
C LEU A 474 -4.13 -4.00 -8.37
N ARG A 475 -4.58 -3.01 -9.14
CA ARG A 475 -5.41 -3.20 -10.34
C ARG A 475 -6.71 -3.94 -10.05
N THR A 476 -7.28 -3.69 -8.89
CA THR A 476 -8.60 -4.17 -8.48
C THR A 476 -9.64 -3.08 -8.73
N THR A 477 -10.91 -3.45 -8.63
CA THR A 477 -12.02 -2.50 -8.79
C THR A 477 -13.01 -2.69 -7.66
N ARG A 478 -12.58 -2.33 -6.45
CA ARG A 478 -13.50 -2.22 -5.32
C ARG A 478 -14.36 -0.98 -5.50
N LEU A 479 -15.68 -1.18 -5.56
CA LEU A 479 -16.63 -0.08 -5.71
C LEU A 479 -16.88 0.63 -4.38
N VAL A 480 -16.96 1.96 -4.42
CA VAL A 480 -17.28 2.78 -3.24
C VAL A 480 -18.31 3.82 -3.61
N THR A 481 -19.36 3.95 -2.81
CA THR A 481 -20.32 5.05 -2.90
C THR A 481 -20.29 5.85 -1.59
N LEU A 482 -19.87 7.11 -1.67
CA LEU A 482 -19.85 8.06 -0.57
C LEU A 482 -21.06 9.00 -0.65
N PHE A 483 -21.93 8.91 0.34
CA PHE A 483 -23.01 9.86 0.58
C PHE A 483 -22.56 10.87 1.64
N TYR A 484 -22.56 12.15 1.30
CA TYR A 484 -22.10 13.21 2.21
C TYR A 484 -23.12 14.31 2.39
N ALA A 485 -23.66 14.45 3.60
CA ALA A 485 -24.63 15.47 3.94
C ALA A 485 -23.98 16.70 4.62
N ALA A 486 -24.35 17.89 4.16
CA ALA A 486 -23.97 19.17 4.77
C ALA A 486 -25.14 20.17 4.79
N ARG A 487 -24.94 21.32 5.46
CA ARG A 487 -25.96 22.37 5.51
C ARG A 487 -26.07 23.08 4.18
N SER A 488 -24.95 23.63 3.69
CA SER A 488 -24.82 24.28 2.40
C SER A 488 -23.52 23.85 1.71
N GLU A 489 -23.30 24.31 0.47
CA GLU A 489 -22.10 23.96 -0.31
C GLU A 489 -20.79 24.37 0.38
N GLN A 490 -20.76 25.53 1.04
CA GLN A 490 -19.58 25.99 1.81
C GLN A 490 -19.26 25.11 3.05
N ASP A 491 -20.20 24.24 3.45
CA ASP A 491 -20.04 23.32 4.57
C ASP A 491 -19.54 21.93 4.12
N LEU A 492 -19.36 21.71 2.81
CA LEU A 492 -18.81 20.47 2.25
C LEU A 492 -17.27 20.45 2.36
N ALA A 493 -16.76 20.12 3.54
CA ALA A 493 -15.32 19.88 3.71
C ALA A 493 -14.80 18.85 2.69
N PHE A 494 -13.64 19.12 2.08
CA PHE A 494 -12.99 18.29 1.05
C PHE A 494 -13.77 18.09 -0.26
N HIS A 495 -14.76 18.93 -0.57
CA HIS A 495 -15.57 18.77 -1.79
C HIS A 495 -14.72 18.59 -3.06
N GLN A 496 -13.72 19.45 -3.26
CA GLN A 496 -12.82 19.37 -4.42
C GLN A 496 -12.01 18.05 -4.44
N GLU A 497 -11.37 17.68 -3.33
CA GLU A 497 -10.55 16.46 -3.24
C GLU A 497 -11.38 15.20 -3.53
N LEU A 498 -12.63 15.14 -3.03
CA LEU A 498 -13.54 14.01 -3.26
C LEU A 498 -14.02 13.93 -4.72
N THR A 499 -14.33 15.08 -5.34
CA THR A 499 -14.72 15.15 -6.76
C THR A 499 -13.57 14.69 -7.66
N GLU A 500 -12.35 15.20 -7.44
CA GLU A 500 -11.17 14.82 -8.22
C GLU A 500 -10.86 13.32 -8.12
N LEU A 501 -10.98 12.73 -6.91
CA LEU A 501 -10.81 11.28 -6.70
C LEU A 501 -11.90 10.46 -7.40
N ALA A 502 -13.15 10.90 -7.37
CA ALA A 502 -14.25 10.22 -8.04
C ALA A 502 -14.08 10.24 -9.56
N GLU A 503 -13.74 11.39 -10.14
CA GLU A 503 -13.48 11.55 -11.58
C GLU A 503 -12.29 10.71 -12.05
N ALA A 504 -11.18 10.72 -11.31
CA ALA A 504 -9.99 9.94 -11.65
C ALA A 504 -10.19 8.42 -11.51
N SER A 505 -11.26 7.97 -10.85
CA SER A 505 -11.50 6.54 -10.57
C SER A 505 -12.10 5.75 -11.73
N ASN A 506 -12.46 6.42 -12.84
CA ASN A 506 -13.17 5.82 -13.97
C ASN A 506 -14.45 5.06 -13.55
N GLY A 507 -15.19 5.60 -12.58
CA GLY A 507 -16.47 5.08 -12.11
C GLY A 507 -16.41 4.09 -10.95
N ALA A 508 -15.22 3.71 -10.47
CA ALA A 508 -15.08 2.84 -9.31
C ALA A 508 -15.51 3.53 -8.00
N LEU A 509 -15.29 4.84 -7.89
CA LEU A 509 -15.65 5.67 -6.75
C LEU A 509 -16.74 6.66 -7.16
N ARG A 510 -17.82 6.70 -6.38
CA ARG A 510 -18.94 7.63 -6.55
C ARG A 510 -19.02 8.54 -5.33
N TYR A 511 -19.06 9.85 -5.57
CA TYR A 511 -19.25 10.86 -4.55
C TYR A 511 -20.59 11.57 -4.77
N LEU A 512 -21.47 11.50 -3.76
CA LEU A 512 -22.83 12.02 -3.81
C LEU A 512 -23.03 13.05 -2.67
N PRO A 513 -22.80 14.34 -2.93
CA PRO A 513 -23.04 15.41 -1.95
C PRO A 513 -24.51 15.81 -1.87
N PHE A 514 -25.01 15.96 -0.64
CA PHE A 514 -26.36 16.41 -0.30
C PHE A 514 -26.31 17.66 0.57
N VAL A 515 -27.05 18.70 0.19
CA VAL A 515 -27.17 19.94 0.99
C VAL A 515 -28.62 20.24 1.33
N SER A 516 -28.86 20.56 2.60
CA SER A 516 -30.22 20.86 3.10
C SER A 516 -30.67 22.29 2.80
N GLN A 517 -29.75 23.22 2.56
CA GLN A 517 -29.99 24.61 2.18
C GLN A 517 -29.25 24.89 0.88
N SER A 518 -29.98 25.31 -0.15
CA SER A 518 -29.37 25.73 -1.42
C SER A 518 -30.13 26.90 -2.03
N ASN A 519 -29.38 27.87 -2.53
CA ASN A 519 -29.83 28.89 -3.48
C ASN A 519 -29.27 28.61 -4.89
N ALA A 520 -28.63 27.45 -5.11
CA ALA A 520 -27.82 27.15 -6.30
C ALA A 520 -28.60 26.38 -7.39
N ASN A 521 -28.22 26.66 -8.64
CA ASN A 521 -28.63 25.93 -9.84
C ASN A 521 -28.04 24.50 -9.83
N PRO A 522 -28.73 23.48 -10.37
CA PRO A 522 -28.32 22.06 -10.35
C PRO A 522 -27.06 21.69 -11.17
N ALA A 523 -26.16 22.64 -11.45
CA ALA A 523 -25.01 22.47 -12.34
C ALA A 523 -23.77 21.76 -11.72
N ASN A 524 -23.75 21.52 -10.40
CA ASN A 524 -22.54 21.07 -9.68
C ASN A 524 -22.58 19.61 -9.17
N ASN A 525 -23.47 18.75 -9.68
CA ASN A 525 -23.66 17.36 -9.16
C ASN A 525 -23.98 17.29 -7.64
N ILE A 526 -24.43 18.40 -7.05
CA ILE A 526 -24.87 18.49 -5.66
C ILE A 526 -26.39 18.31 -5.62
N THR A 527 -26.85 17.37 -4.81
CA THR A 527 -28.28 17.17 -4.58
C THR A 527 -28.77 18.15 -3.51
N ALA A 528 -29.64 19.07 -3.88
CA ALA A 528 -30.15 20.12 -3.00
C ALA A 528 -31.59 19.84 -2.54
N GLY A 529 -31.89 20.14 -1.26
CA GLY A 529 -33.26 20.09 -0.73
C GLY A 529 -33.81 18.68 -0.48
N MET A 530 -33.02 17.63 -0.72
CA MET A 530 -33.36 16.24 -0.43
C MET A 530 -32.53 15.72 0.75
N ARG A 531 -33.14 14.85 1.55
CA ARG A 531 -32.43 14.07 2.58
C ARG A 531 -32.10 12.70 2.02
N ILE A 532 -31.01 12.11 2.49
CA ILE A 532 -30.65 10.72 2.17
C ILE A 532 -31.65 9.80 2.88
N ASP A 533 -32.19 8.81 2.17
CA ASP A 533 -33.16 7.83 2.69
C ASP A 533 -33.03 6.46 1.97
N ALA A 534 -33.90 5.51 2.32
CA ALA A 534 -33.93 4.18 1.73
C ALA A 534 -34.23 4.18 0.21
N ASP A 535 -35.02 5.13 -0.28
CA ASP A 535 -35.34 5.23 -1.71
C ASP A 535 -34.12 5.64 -2.53
N ILE A 536 -33.32 6.58 -2.03
CA ILE A 536 -32.03 6.94 -2.62
C ILE A 536 -31.09 5.72 -2.63
N PHE A 537 -31.04 4.94 -1.56
CA PHE A 537 -30.25 3.71 -1.53
C PHE A 537 -30.70 2.71 -2.60
N ARG A 538 -32.00 2.47 -2.77
CA ARG A 538 -32.54 1.59 -3.83
C ARG A 538 -32.18 2.07 -5.24
N GLN A 539 -32.09 3.38 -5.45
CA GLN A 539 -31.74 3.95 -6.75
C GLN A 539 -30.25 3.86 -7.07
N VAL A 540 -29.38 3.90 -6.07
CA VAL A 540 -27.93 4.05 -6.24
C VAL A 540 -27.17 2.74 -6.07
N LEU A 541 -27.66 1.87 -5.18
CA LEU A 541 -27.03 0.61 -4.82
C LEU A 541 -27.57 -0.51 -5.71
N HIS A 542 -26.69 -1.12 -6.50
CA HIS A 542 -27.05 -2.13 -7.50
C HIS A 542 -26.38 -3.50 -7.26
N GLN A 543 -25.64 -3.64 -6.17
CA GLN A 543 -24.95 -4.87 -5.81
C GLN A 543 -25.48 -5.43 -4.50
N ASP A 544 -25.14 -6.67 -4.20
CA ASP A 544 -25.42 -7.29 -2.91
C ASP A 544 -24.18 -7.24 -2.02
N ASN A 545 -24.35 -7.52 -0.71
CA ASN A 545 -23.24 -7.75 0.23
C ASN A 545 -22.32 -6.53 0.46
N TYR A 546 -22.92 -5.34 0.61
CA TYR A 546 -22.20 -4.12 0.97
C TYR A 546 -21.61 -4.17 2.39
N GLN A 547 -20.59 -3.36 2.61
CA GLN A 547 -20.13 -2.96 3.94
C GLN A 547 -20.36 -1.47 4.10
N ALA A 548 -21.08 -1.09 5.15
CA ALA A 548 -21.46 0.28 5.41
C ALA A 548 -20.66 0.86 6.57
N TYR A 549 -20.10 2.05 6.36
CA TYR A 549 -19.41 2.83 7.37
C TYR A 549 -20.14 4.16 7.56
N LEU A 550 -20.52 4.45 8.80
CA LEU A 550 -21.40 5.56 9.15
C LEU A 550 -20.80 6.46 10.23
N CYS A 551 -20.71 7.76 9.96
CA CYS A 551 -20.23 8.74 10.92
C CYS A 551 -20.92 10.10 10.73
N GLY A 552 -21.49 10.66 11.81
CA GLY A 552 -22.17 11.95 11.77
C GLY A 552 -22.93 12.27 13.05
N PRO A 553 -23.81 13.31 13.04
CA PRO A 553 -24.69 13.63 14.16
C PRO A 553 -25.66 12.49 14.49
N ALA A 554 -26.09 12.43 15.75
CA ALA A 554 -27.04 11.46 16.30
C ALA A 554 -28.22 11.10 15.38
N ASP A 555 -29.03 12.10 15.00
CA ASP A 555 -30.24 11.87 14.21
C ASP A 555 -29.92 11.38 12.80
N PHE A 556 -28.84 11.88 12.20
CA PHE A 556 -28.34 11.39 10.92
C PHE A 556 -27.92 9.93 11.03
N MET A 557 -27.18 9.57 12.07
CA MET A 557 -26.72 8.20 12.27
C MET A 557 -27.89 7.24 12.44
N GLN A 558 -28.88 7.57 13.27
CA GLN A 558 -30.05 6.71 13.45
C GLN A 558 -30.83 6.54 12.13
N HIS A 559 -31.12 7.65 11.45
CA HIS A 559 -31.88 7.60 10.21
C HIS A 559 -31.18 6.80 9.10
N MET A 560 -29.85 6.94 8.98
CA MET A 560 -29.07 6.18 8.00
C MET A 560 -28.98 4.70 8.36
N TYR A 561 -28.87 4.37 9.64
CA TYR A 561 -28.94 2.98 10.10
C TYR A 561 -30.28 2.35 9.73
N ASP A 562 -31.39 2.98 10.11
CA ASP A 562 -32.75 2.47 9.82
C ASP A 562 -32.96 2.29 8.30
N SER A 563 -32.52 3.26 7.51
CA SER A 563 -32.61 3.21 6.04
C SER A 563 -31.77 2.08 5.43
N LEU A 564 -30.56 1.82 5.95
CA LEU A 564 -29.71 0.70 5.53
C LEU A 564 -30.34 -0.66 5.86
N ARG A 565 -30.95 -0.75 7.05
CA ARG A 565 -31.67 -1.95 7.49
C ARG A 565 -32.90 -2.21 6.62
N GLU A 566 -33.65 -1.17 6.26
CA GLU A 566 -34.81 -1.24 5.37
C GLU A 566 -34.47 -1.78 3.98
N VAL A 567 -33.30 -1.41 3.43
CA VAL A 567 -32.81 -1.94 2.14
C VAL A 567 -32.04 -3.25 2.26
N GLY A 568 -32.04 -3.88 3.45
CA GLY A 568 -31.55 -5.24 3.66
C GLY A 568 -30.07 -5.40 4.02
N VAL A 569 -29.34 -4.30 4.31
CA VAL A 569 -27.95 -4.41 4.78
C VAL A 569 -27.93 -4.99 6.19
N SER A 570 -27.22 -6.10 6.41
CA SER A 570 -27.18 -6.76 7.72
C SER A 570 -26.50 -5.89 8.79
N ASP A 571 -26.95 -5.95 10.05
CA ASP A 571 -26.35 -5.17 11.16
C ASP A 571 -24.83 -5.43 11.30
N SER A 572 -24.40 -6.68 11.08
CA SER A 572 -22.98 -7.08 11.09
C SER A 572 -22.13 -6.42 10.01
N GLN A 573 -22.76 -5.88 8.96
CA GLN A 573 -22.10 -5.14 7.89
C GLN A 573 -22.13 -3.63 8.10
N ILE A 574 -22.80 -3.14 9.15
CA ILE A 574 -22.93 -1.71 9.45
C ILE A 574 -22.00 -1.33 10.61
N HIS A 575 -20.92 -0.64 10.26
CA HIS A 575 -19.94 -0.08 11.19
C HIS A 575 -20.26 1.39 11.43
N ALA A 576 -20.27 1.84 12.68
CA ALA A 576 -20.57 3.23 13.01
C ALA A 576 -19.61 3.81 14.06
N GLU A 577 -19.28 5.10 13.93
CA GLU A 577 -18.47 5.86 14.88
C GLU A 577 -19.11 7.21 15.20
N SER A 578 -19.09 7.60 16.48
CA SER A 578 -19.68 8.85 16.99
C SER A 578 -18.62 9.73 17.65
N PHE A 579 -18.63 11.03 17.36
CA PHE A 579 -17.68 12.01 17.93
C PHE A 579 -18.13 12.61 19.27
N GLY A 580 -18.83 11.79 20.06
CA GLY A 580 -19.46 12.10 21.34
C GLY A 580 -20.32 10.91 21.78
N PRO A 581 -21.11 11.02 22.86
CA PRO A 581 -22.02 9.96 23.28
C PRO A 581 -22.96 9.59 22.11
N SER A 582 -22.85 8.38 21.60
CA SER A 582 -23.71 7.90 20.52
C SER A 582 -25.14 7.68 21.00
N SER A 583 -26.13 8.04 20.19
CA SER A 583 -27.55 7.74 20.47
C SER A 583 -28.08 6.60 19.60
N LEU A 584 -27.19 5.88 18.89
CA LEU A 584 -27.57 4.87 17.91
C LEU A 584 -28.19 3.65 18.58
N LYS A 585 -29.42 3.33 18.20
CA LYS A 585 -30.18 2.14 18.58
C LYS A 585 -30.12 1.13 17.44
N ARG A 586 -29.74 -0.12 17.74
CA ARG A 586 -29.58 -1.22 16.76
C ARG A 586 -30.65 -2.30 16.94
N ASP A 587 -31.02 -2.97 15.85
CA ASP A 587 -32.11 -3.96 15.79
C ASP A 587 -31.85 -5.24 16.60
N ASN A 588 -30.59 -5.55 16.94
CA ASN A 588 -30.19 -6.75 17.69
C ASN A 588 -30.57 -6.72 19.18
N SER A 589 -31.75 -6.18 19.48
CA SER A 589 -32.41 -6.16 20.79
C SER A 589 -33.24 -7.43 21.02
N THR A 590 -32.62 -8.61 21.02
CA THR A 590 -33.14 -9.74 21.82
C THR A 590 -32.57 -9.75 23.24
N ALA A 591 -31.65 -8.84 23.55
CA ALA A 591 -31.30 -8.53 24.92
C ALA A 591 -32.38 -7.60 25.50
N PRO A 592 -32.92 -7.89 26.71
CA PRO A 592 -33.81 -6.96 27.38
C PRO A 592 -33.12 -5.58 27.50
N PRO A 593 -33.86 -4.45 27.44
CA PRO A 593 -33.29 -3.15 27.69
C PRO A 593 -32.49 -3.19 29.01
N GLY A 594 -31.19 -2.93 28.94
CA GLY A 594 -30.35 -2.90 30.14
C GLY A 594 -30.82 -1.77 31.03
N GLU A 595 -31.31 -2.12 32.22
CA GLU A 595 -31.70 -1.17 33.25
C GLU A 595 -30.55 -0.19 33.52
N THR A 596 -30.86 1.08 33.74
CA THR A 596 -30.00 1.90 34.61
C THR A 596 -30.01 1.19 35.96
N ASN A 597 -28.93 0.52 36.36
CA ASN A 597 -28.85 -0.08 37.69
C ASN A 597 -29.30 0.99 38.72
N GLU A 598 -30.30 0.68 39.54
CA GLU A 598 -30.99 1.60 40.48
C GLU A 598 -30.07 2.29 41.51
N SER A 599 -28.77 1.98 41.52
CA SER A 599 -27.78 2.60 42.39
C SER A 599 -27.38 3.99 41.90
N ASP A 600 -27.36 4.99 42.79
CA ASP A 600 -26.71 6.29 42.54
C ASP A 600 -25.20 6.15 42.29
N GLU A 601 -24.55 7.25 41.90
CA GLU A 601 -23.09 7.39 41.89
C GLU A 601 -22.49 7.34 43.31
N ALA A 602 -21.26 6.82 43.44
CA ALA A 602 -20.46 6.98 44.65
C ALA A 602 -20.20 8.47 44.94
N GLU A 603 -19.99 8.84 46.21
CA GLU A 603 -19.50 10.19 46.53
C GLU A 603 -18.00 10.31 46.19
N VAL A 604 -17.24 9.26 46.51
CA VAL A 604 -15.80 9.14 46.27
C VAL A 604 -15.45 7.67 46.03
N ALA A 605 -14.52 7.39 45.11
CA ALA A 605 -13.95 6.07 44.90
C ALA A 605 -12.51 6.14 44.34
N ASP A 606 -11.72 5.10 44.59
CA ASP A 606 -10.44 4.90 43.91
C ASP A 606 -10.60 3.95 42.71
N ILE A 607 -9.99 4.33 41.59
CA ILE A 607 -9.98 3.55 40.34
C ILE A 607 -8.57 3.02 40.13
N GLU A 608 -8.41 1.70 40.22
CA GLU A 608 -7.16 1.00 39.95
C GLU A 608 -7.21 0.33 38.57
N PHE A 609 -6.26 0.70 37.72
CA PHE A 609 -5.98 0.06 36.44
C PHE A 609 -4.83 -0.93 36.64
N ILE A 610 -5.15 -2.22 36.77
CA ILE A 610 -4.24 -3.26 37.27
C ILE A 610 -3.03 -3.43 36.34
N GLU A 611 -3.26 -3.52 35.03
CA GLU A 611 -2.19 -3.83 34.07
C GLU A 611 -1.22 -2.66 33.94
N SER A 612 -1.73 -1.43 34.06
CA SER A 612 -0.93 -0.21 34.04
C SER A 612 -0.39 0.24 35.41
N SER A 613 -0.79 -0.44 36.50
CA SER A 613 -0.42 -0.09 37.89
C SER A 613 -0.72 1.37 38.25
N LYS A 614 -1.81 1.93 37.71
CA LYS A 614 -2.26 3.30 37.99
C LYS A 614 -3.44 3.29 38.94
N THR A 615 -3.40 4.16 39.94
CA THR A 615 -4.52 4.43 40.84
C THR A 615 -4.90 5.90 40.73
N LEU A 616 -6.19 6.17 40.50
CA LEU A 616 -6.72 7.52 40.37
C LEU A 616 -7.91 7.71 41.30
N HIS A 617 -8.01 8.92 41.84
CA HIS A 617 -9.13 9.30 42.68
C HIS A 617 -10.29 9.82 41.84
N TRP A 618 -11.50 9.45 42.21
CA TRP A 618 -12.74 9.84 41.53
C TRP A 618 -13.73 10.41 42.53
N ASN A 619 -14.35 11.54 42.16
CA ASN A 619 -15.40 12.19 42.93
C ASN A 619 -16.70 12.19 42.12
N LYS A 620 -17.83 12.24 42.82
CA LYS A 620 -19.14 12.38 42.19
C LYS A 620 -19.16 13.54 41.18
N GLY A 621 -19.69 13.27 39.98
CA GLY A 621 -19.71 14.24 38.89
C GLY A 621 -18.44 14.31 38.03
N ASP A 622 -17.36 13.60 38.41
CA ASP A 622 -16.18 13.45 37.55
C ASP A 622 -16.52 12.67 36.27
N ALA A 623 -15.57 12.64 35.33
CA ALA A 623 -15.70 11.99 34.03
C ALA A 623 -15.98 10.47 34.14
N THR A 624 -16.35 9.85 33.02
CA THR A 624 -16.56 8.39 32.94
C THR A 624 -15.25 7.61 33.14
N LEU A 625 -15.34 6.32 33.48
CA LEU A 625 -14.14 5.46 33.63
C LEU A 625 -13.29 5.46 32.35
N LEU A 626 -13.91 5.54 31.17
CA LEU A 626 -13.20 5.69 29.89
C LEU A 626 -12.38 6.98 29.84
N GLU A 627 -13.01 8.12 30.11
CA GLU A 627 -12.35 9.42 30.02
C GLU A 627 -11.23 9.57 31.05
N ILE A 628 -11.39 8.97 32.23
CA ILE A 628 -10.35 8.92 33.27
C ILE A 628 -9.16 8.09 32.79
N ALA A 629 -9.42 6.91 32.21
CA ALA A 629 -8.38 6.08 31.62
C ALA A 629 -7.63 6.85 30.52
N GLU A 630 -8.34 7.47 29.58
CA GLU A 630 -7.77 8.28 28.50
C GLU A 630 -6.93 9.46 29.02
N ASN A 631 -7.44 10.21 29.98
CA ASN A 631 -6.74 11.37 30.56
C ASN A 631 -5.48 10.96 31.33
N SER A 632 -5.46 9.76 31.90
CA SER A 632 -4.26 9.19 32.53
C SER A 632 -3.23 8.64 31.53
N GLY A 633 -3.54 8.64 30.23
CA GLY A 633 -2.68 8.15 29.16
C GLY A 633 -2.84 6.66 28.84
N LEU A 634 -3.93 6.02 29.28
CA LEU A 634 -4.32 4.69 28.81
C LEU A 634 -5.08 4.79 27.50
N SER A 635 -5.16 3.68 26.76
CA SER A 635 -5.84 3.61 25.45
C SER A 635 -6.80 2.42 25.42
N PRO A 636 -7.83 2.39 26.29
CA PRO A 636 -8.87 1.37 26.21
C PRO A 636 -9.57 1.39 24.86
N ASP A 637 -10.09 0.24 24.45
CA ASP A 637 -10.94 0.15 23.27
C ASP A 637 -12.23 0.96 23.47
N PHE A 638 -12.67 1.71 22.46
CA PHE A 638 -14.01 2.30 22.43
C PHE A 638 -14.46 2.62 21.00
N SER A 639 -15.73 2.97 20.84
CA SER A 639 -16.27 3.52 19.58
C SER A 639 -17.47 4.43 19.85
N CYS A 640 -18.61 3.88 20.31
CA CYS A 640 -19.87 4.63 20.43
C CYS A 640 -19.89 5.69 21.54
N ARG A 641 -19.12 5.51 22.62
CA ARG A 641 -19.19 6.32 23.85
C ARG A 641 -20.57 6.42 24.54
N SER A 642 -21.44 5.44 24.33
CA SER A 642 -22.81 5.43 24.86
C SER A 642 -23.34 4.08 25.30
N GLY A 643 -22.47 3.08 25.37
CA GLY A 643 -22.85 1.74 25.79
C GLY A 643 -23.72 0.98 24.78
N SER A 644 -23.79 1.41 23.51
CA SER A 644 -24.58 0.74 22.47
C SER A 644 -23.79 -0.24 21.60
N CYS A 645 -22.47 -0.06 21.46
CA CYS A 645 -21.64 -0.93 20.61
C CYS A 645 -20.85 -2.02 21.35
N GLY A 646 -20.78 -1.97 22.69
CA GLY A 646 -20.03 -2.94 23.50
C GLY A 646 -18.49 -2.84 23.42
N ARG A 647 -17.94 -2.00 22.53
CA ARG A 647 -16.51 -2.00 22.21
C ARG A 647 -15.59 -1.63 23.38
N CYS A 648 -16.09 -0.88 24.36
CA CYS A 648 -15.34 -0.50 25.56
C CYS A 648 -15.57 -1.43 26.76
N ALA A 649 -16.02 -2.66 26.50
CA ALA A 649 -16.09 -3.67 27.54
C ALA A 649 -14.69 -3.95 28.08
N THR A 650 -14.51 -3.82 29.38
CA THR A 650 -13.25 -4.08 30.09
C THR A 650 -13.55 -4.92 31.31
N ARG A 651 -12.67 -5.88 31.60
CA ARG A 651 -12.86 -6.78 32.72
C ARG A 651 -12.76 -6.02 34.05
N ILE A 652 -13.79 -6.14 34.89
CA ILE A 652 -13.80 -5.63 36.26
C ILE A 652 -13.47 -6.77 37.22
N THR A 653 -12.46 -6.58 38.06
CA THR A 653 -12.04 -7.61 39.05
C THR A 653 -12.52 -7.29 40.46
N GLN A 654 -12.89 -6.04 40.73
CA GLN A 654 -13.46 -5.59 42.00
C GLN A 654 -14.27 -4.30 41.81
N GLY A 655 -15.33 -4.13 42.61
CA GLY A 655 -16.17 -2.93 42.65
C GLY A 655 -17.45 -3.07 41.82
N LYS A 656 -18.33 -2.07 41.90
CA LYS A 656 -19.58 -1.99 41.12
C LYS A 656 -19.65 -0.66 40.39
N VAL A 657 -20.30 -0.66 39.22
CA VAL A 657 -20.48 0.54 38.39
C VAL A 657 -21.95 0.95 38.29
N HIS A 658 -22.17 2.26 38.26
CA HIS A 658 -23.40 2.89 37.82
C HIS A 658 -23.23 3.34 36.36
N TYR A 659 -24.26 3.21 35.54
CA TYR A 659 -24.27 3.70 34.17
C TYR A 659 -25.09 4.99 34.08
N ARG A 660 -24.44 6.11 33.74
CA ARG A 660 -25.11 7.41 33.55
C ARG A 660 -26.02 7.45 32.32
N THR A 661 -25.97 6.43 31.47
CA THR A 661 -26.76 6.32 30.25
C THR A 661 -27.24 4.88 30.13
N ALA A 662 -28.50 4.69 29.71
CA ALA A 662 -29.05 3.36 29.46
C ALA A 662 -28.22 2.63 28.40
N ILE A 663 -27.80 1.42 28.70
CA ILE A 663 -26.95 0.61 27.82
C ILE A 663 -27.81 -0.36 27.00
N SER A 664 -27.38 -0.63 25.76
CA SER A 664 -28.04 -1.60 24.87
C SER A 664 -27.10 -2.70 24.38
N ALA A 665 -25.79 -2.53 24.56
CA ALA A 665 -24.84 -3.59 24.30
C ALA A 665 -24.90 -4.67 25.37
N ARG A 666 -24.78 -5.93 24.95
CA ARG A 666 -24.59 -7.05 25.87
C ARG A 666 -23.19 -6.97 26.49
N VAL A 667 -23.12 -7.18 27.80
CA VAL A 667 -21.90 -7.18 28.60
C VAL A 667 -21.89 -8.46 29.43
N GLU A 668 -20.77 -9.16 29.48
CA GLU A 668 -20.62 -10.34 30.34
C GLU A 668 -20.50 -9.91 31.82
N ASP A 669 -20.84 -10.80 32.76
CA ASP A 669 -20.93 -10.47 34.20
C ASP A 669 -19.63 -9.92 34.80
N ASP A 670 -18.47 -10.26 34.24
CA ASP A 670 -17.15 -9.79 34.68
C ASP A 670 -16.63 -8.60 33.86
N GLN A 671 -17.50 -7.93 33.08
CA GLN A 671 -17.13 -6.80 32.23
C GLN A 671 -17.98 -5.55 32.53
N VAL A 672 -17.40 -4.38 32.24
CA VAL A 672 -18.09 -3.09 32.32
C VAL A 672 -17.82 -2.25 31.07
N LEU A 673 -18.82 -1.45 30.66
CA LEU A 673 -18.67 -0.52 29.54
C LEU A 673 -18.10 0.81 30.04
N LEU A 674 -16.78 0.97 29.94
CA LEU A 674 -16.06 2.13 30.47
C LEU A 674 -16.66 3.48 30.04
N CYS A 675 -17.22 3.55 28.83
CA CYS A 675 -17.70 4.80 28.25
C CYS A 675 -18.94 5.41 28.89
N CYS A 676 -19.67 4.64 29.70
CA CYS A 676 -20.84 5.11 30.43
C CYS A 676 -20.76 4.79 31.93
N ALA A 677 -19.81 3.94 32.31
CA ALA A 677 -19.61 3.51 33.68
C ALA A 677 -18.96 4.62 34.52
N VAL A 678 -19.45 4.73 35.74
CA VAL A 678 -18.87 5.47 36.88
C VAL A 678 -18.99 4.60 38.14
N PRO A 679 -18.26 4.88 39.22
CA PRO A 679 -18.42 4.13 40.47
C PRO A 679 -19.84 4.18 41.03
N ALA A 680 -20.41 3.02 41.36
CA ALA A 680 -21.72 2.91 42.00
C ALA A 680 -21.64 3.29 43.47
N LYS A 681 -22.77 3.71 44.05
CA LYS A 681 -22.95 3.99 45.47
C LYS A 681 -22.33 2.87 46.34
N ASP A 682 -21.70 3.28 47.43
CA ASP A 682 -20.98 2.42 48.38
C ASP A 682 -19.74 1.69 47.83
N THR A 683 -19.34 1.96 46.58
CA THR A 683 -18.09 1.43 46.01
C THR A 683 -16.91 2.32 46.42
N GLN A 684 -16.02 1.79 47.26
CA GLN A 684 -14.79 2.49 47.65
C GLN A 684 -13.66 2.31 46.62
N THR A 685 -13.61 1.16 45.94
CA THR A 685 -12.55 0.84 44.98
C THR A 685 -13.12 0.08 43.78
N ILE A 686 -12.73 0.51 42.58
CA ILE A 686 -12.92 -0.22 41.32
C ILE A 686 -11.57 -0.70 40.83
N LYS A 687 -11.47 -1.98 40.46
CA LYS A 687 -10.28 -2.55 39.82
C LYS A 687 -10.61 -3.04 38.41
N LEU A 688 -9.90 -2.52 37.41
CA LEU A 688 -10.07 -2.83 36.00
C LEU A 688 -8.79 -3.48 35.44
N ALA A 689 -8.96 -4.51 34.61
CA ALA A 689 -7.83 -5.10 33.87
C ALA A 689 -7.49 -4.22 32.64
N LEU A 690 -6.83 -3.08 32.90
CA LEU A 690 -6.40 -2.09 31.91
C LEU A 690 -5.06 -1.42 32.30
#